data_AF-N8R9T3-F1
#
_entry.id   AF-N8R9T3-F1
#
_cell.length_a   1.000
_cell.length_b   1.000
_cell.length_c   1.000
_cell.angle_alpha   90.00
_cell.angle_beta   90.00
_cell.angle_gamma   90.00
#
_symmetry.space_group_name_H-M   'P 1'
#
loop_
_entity.id
_entity.type
_entity.pdbx_description
1 polymer ?
#
loop_
_entity_poly.entity_id
_entity_poly.type
_entity_poly.pdbx_seq_one_letter_code
_entity_poly.pdbx_strand_id
1 'polypeptide(L)'
;MSIKHLKTEILSCLRTLKGSGKFATIQRHDFILPGLHVEGVGEISFPLHEIHAKALLCVAEQAPFGKGSETIVDTQVRRTQQIDAAQFQFANPQWQRFLDQQLEQIKTDLGLKDYTITASPYKLLVYQTGDFFLSHKDAEKEKGMFGSLIINLPSHYTGGELSIQFDGEEIIADFAQDAANYTINCAAFYADCDHEIKLLTSGYRICLVYNLIQQKTAPKIELHSMSQYVDHLVDIFQRYPSDQPYITLLGHQYTPENFAYHALKLNDRYKADVLLKAAKKMGYYAKLCLVTAYQSGTPVDDGYNYNYGEGSGDENAEIDEIHDESLDIENWLDNEYPALSHIHFEENDLITSFAVDEGEPIVKESTGFMGNYGPDLTHWYHHAAVVIWSPEQNVQLLAQQDVATQLSWMAYFTQNQTASKLEIAAINQQLDYGFGDRCRQPDHFNAVVDWLIWQNHQAFLNKIEYEYLQLLFNRIDAEYWQKLLDWLPQNEHVQFFEKITTEIYPSLLEKLLAVFCVLLSDTKYAELIQIQMDLLPMYWAKLPRSGSIQLSSSALTHLFALDAQLSPNQAWIDCISQAMITHLDWKYIHQTLVPQLLKNQSIGKIHAKLMDYCQQYLQQRVDQPPQPPKDWQRALPDTQNNVQVWQMLADFMQSATEEIFDYRKNQAERTLVENAIRNTTVDLAMETIRKGSPHTLKLMKTQASYERLLRNWEQDVWLLRKIKSKSTS
;
A
#
# COMPACT_ATOMS: atom_id res chain seq x y z
N MET A 1 21.85 31.88 11.46
CA MET A 1 22.92 31.82 10.43
C MET A 1 23.12 30.41 9.86
N SER A 2 23.02 29.34 10.65
CA SER A 2 23.27 27.95 10.20
C SER A 2 22.40 27.46 9.01
N ILE A 3 21.07 27.59 9.08
CA ILE A 3 20.15 26.92 8.14
C ILE A 3 20.21 27.45 6.69
N LYS A 4 20.47 28.77 6.51
CA LYS A 4 20.59 29.37 5.17
C LYS A 4 21.86 28.90 4.46
N HIS A 5 22.95 28.67 5.20
CA HIS A 5 24.19 28.14 4.64
C HIS A 5 24.02 26.66 4.27
N LEU A 6 23.42 25.85 5.15
CA LEU A 6 23.02 24.47 4.87
C LEU A 6 22.26 24.36 3.55
N LYS A 7 21.15 25.12 3.40
CA LYS A 7 20.34 25.11 2.17
C LYS A 7 21.16 25.45 0.94
N THR A 8 22.00 26.49 1.03
CA THR A 8 22.84 26.94 -0.09
C THR A 8 23.86 25.87 -0.49
N GLU A 9 24.51 25.21 0.47
CA GLU A 9 25.51 24.17 0.20
C GLU A 9 24.87 22.90 -0.39
N ILE A 10 23.73 22.45 0.14
CA ILE A 10 23.00 21.30 -0.43
C ILE A 10 22.58 21.61 -1.87
N LEU A 11 21.94 22.75 -2.11
CA LEU A 11 21.49 23.14 -3.45
C LEU A 11 22.66 23.30 -4.43
N SER A 12 23.80 23.84 -3.97
CA SER A 12 25.02 23.93 -4.78
C SER A 12 25.54 22.54 -5.17
N CYS A 13 25.62 21.62 -4.20
CA CYS A 13 26.03 20.24 -4.42
C CYS A 13 25.11 19.51 -5.41
N LEU A 14 23.78 19.68 -5.26
CA LEU A 14 22.80 19.04 -6.13
C LEU A 14 22.68 19.71 -7.52
N ARG A 15 23.08 20.98 -7.66
CA ARG A 15 23.02 21.72 -8.95
C ARG A 15 24.12 21.28 -9.91
N THR A 16 25.29 20.92 -9.39
CA THR A 16 26.40 20.40 -10.20
C THR A 16 26.18 18.94 -10.62
N LEU A 17 25.30 18.23 -9.92
CA LEU A 17 24.83 16.89 -10.28
C LEU A 17 23.95 16.96 -11.55
N LYS A 18 24.60 16.94 -12.71
CA LYS A 18 23.95 16.68 -14.00
C LYS A 18 23.98 15.18 -14.25
N GLY A 19 22.85 14.58 -14.61
CA GLY A 19 22.78 13.15 -14.89
C GLY A 19 23.75 12.74 -15.99
N SER A 20 24.92 12.23 -15.62
CA SER A 20 25.55 11.16 -16.40
C SER A 20 24.53 10.03 -16.40
N GLY A 21 24.13 9.49 -17.54
CA GLY A 21 23.12 8.43 -17.61
C GLY A 21 23.53 7.16 -16.84
N LYS A 22 23.14 5.99 -17.32
CA LYS A 22 23.73 4.75 -16.78
C LYS A 22 25.24 4.75 -17.08
N PHE A 23 26.07 4.14 -16.23
CA PHE A 23 27.50 3.93 -16.54
C PHE A 23 27.72 2.83 -17.59
N ALA A 24 26.69 1.99 -17.81
CA ALA A 24 26.65 1.01 -18.88
C ALA A 24 25.20 0.78 -19.34
N THR A 25 25.02 0.38 -20.59
CA THR A 25 23.75 -0.10 -21.13
C THR A 25 23.92 -1.43 -21.84
N ILE A 26 22.90 -2.29 -21.72
CA ILE A 26 22.82 -3.60 -22.36
C ILE A 26 21.56 -3.63 -23.21
N GLN A 27 21.70 -4.02 -24.47
CA GLN A 27 20.62 -4.03 -25.44
C GLN A 27 20.61 -5.33 -26.24
N ARG A 28 19.41 -5.77 -26.64
CA ARG A 28 19.17 -7.01 -27.37
C ARG A 28 18.43 -6.71 -28.67
N HIS A 29 18.86 -7.34 -29.75
CA HIS A 29 18.33 -7.09 -31.10
C HIS A 29 18.20 -8.37 -31.91
N ASP A 30 17.28 -8.37 -32.85
CA ASP A 30 17.20 -9.38 -33.89
C ASP A 30 18.49 -9.41 -34.71
N PHE A 31 18.92 -10.60 -35.14
CA PHE A 31 20.17 -10.72 -35.88
C PHE A 31 20.10 -10.07 -37.27
N ILE A 32 20.98 -9.10 -37.46
CA ILE A 32 21.28 -8.47 -38.74
C ILE A 32 22.61 -9.04 -39.22
N LEU A 33 22.60 -9.72 -40.36
CA LEU A 33 23.82 -10.29 -40.94
C LEU A 33 24.81 -9.17 -41.32
N PRO A 34 25.99 -9.06 -40.69
CA PRO A 34 26.92 -7.96 -40.94
C PRO A 34 27.57 -8.01 -42.34
N GLY A 35 27.55 -9.17 -43.01
CA GLY A 35 28.40 -9.43 -44.16
C GLY A 35 29.88 -9.30 -43.78
N LEU A 36 30.26 -9.83 -42.60
CA LEU A 36 31.60 -9.70 -42.04
C LEU A 36 32.58 -10.51 -42.90
N HIS A 37 33.51 -9.82 -43.54
CA HIS A 37 34.59 -10.42 -44.32
C HIS A 37 35.92 -10.20 -43.62
N VAL A 38 36.68 -11.26 -43.39
CA VAL A 38 37.98 -11.24 -42.71
C VAL A 38 39.07 -11.66 -43.69
N GLU A 39 40.14 -10.87 -43.76
CA GLU A 39 41.29 -11.15 -44.61
C GLU A 39 41.89 -12.52 -44.27
N GLY A 40 42.12 -13.36 -45.29
CA GLY A 40 42.64 -14.72 -45.14
C GLY A 40 41.61 -15.79 -44.78
N VAL A 41 40.36 -15.42 -44.44
CA VAL A 41 39.27 -16.38 -44.12
C VAL A 41 38.11 -16.26 -45.11
N GLY A 42 37.72 -15.04 -45.45
CA GLY A 42 36.54 -14.75 -46.27
C GLY A 42 35.33 -14.28 -45.46
N GLU A 43 34.13 -14.48 -46.01
CA GLU A 43 32.89 -14.09 -45.34
C GLU A 43 32.50 -15.09 -44.23
N ILE A 44 32.16 -14.56 -43.05
CA ILE A 44 31.85 -15.33 -41.86
C ILE A 44 30.34 -15.58 -41.75
N SER A 45 29.95 -16.85 -41.66
CA SER A 45 28.58 -17.26 -41.36
C SER A 45 28.27 -17.29 -39.87
N PHE A 46 27.01 -17.00 -39.52
CA PHE A 46 26.49 -17.01 -38.15
C PHE A 46 25.26 -17.94 -38.03
N PRO A 47 25.05 -18.61 -36.88
CA PRO A 47 25.89 -18.61 -35.69
C PRO A 47 27.27 -19.21 -35.95
N LEU A 48 28.30 -18.69 -35.28
CA LEU A 48 29.68 -19.06 -35.56
C LEU A 48 29.89 -20.55 -35.27
N HIS A 49 30.21 -21.31 -36.32
CA HIS A 49 30.54 -22.73 -36.22
C HIS A 49 32.03 -22.94 -35.96
N GLU A 50 32.39 -24.07 -35.35
CA GLU A 50 33.78 -24.42 -34.96
C GLU A 50 34.79 -24.31 -36.11
N ILE A 51 34.39 -24.65 -37.34
CA ILE A 51 35.25 -24.56 -38.54
C ILE A 51 35.67 -23.11 -38.80
N HIS A 52 34.72 -22.18 -38.78
CA HIS A 52 35.00 -20.75 -38.95
C HIS A 52 35.72 -20.15 -37.75
N ALA A 53 35.36 -20.57 -36.52
CA ALA A 53 36.07 -20.15 -35.32
C ALA A 53 37.56 -20.52 -35.39
N LYS A 54 37.88 -21.76 -35.78
CA LYS A 54 39.28 -22.21 -35.96
C LYS A 54 39.99 -21.47 -37.09
N ALA A 55 39.30 -21.19 -38.20
CA ALA A 55 39.88 -20.40 -39.29
C ALA A 55 40.23 -18.97 -38.84
N LEU A 56 39.34 -18.33 -38.06
CA LEU A 56 39.61 -17.03 -37.46
C LEU A 56 40.80 -17.09 -36.50
N LEU A 57 40.89 -18.12 -35.65
CA LEU A 57 42.02 -18.32 -34.74
C LEU A 57 43.37 -18.51 -35.47
N CYS A 58 43.38 -18.96 -36.73
CA CYS A 58 44.59 -19.10 -37.52
C CYS A 58 45.13 -17.77 -38.07
N VAL A 59 44.26 -16.77 -38.27
CA VAL A 59 44.66 -15.43 -38.75
C VAL A 59 44.70 -14.39 -37.63
N ALA A 60 44.16 -14.72 -36.46
CA ALA A 60 44.17 -13.87 -35.28
C ALA A 60 45.51 -13.93 -34.55
N GLU A 61 45.80 -12.88 -33.79
CA GLU A 61 46.97 -12.78 -32.92
C GLU A 61 46.56 -12.72 -31.44
N GLN A 62 47.48 -13.08 -30.55
CA GLN A 62 47.24 -13.02 -29.11
C GLN A 62 46.99 -11.58 -28.70
N ALA A 63 45.82 -11.32 -28.11
CA ALA A 63 45.45 -9.97 -27.74
C ALA A 63 46.32 -9.45 -26.58
N PRO A 64 47.04 -8.33 -26.74
CA PRO A 64 47.81 -7.75 -25.65
C PRO A 64 46.90 -6.99 -24.68
N PHE A 65 47.44 -6.62 -23.52
CA PHE A 65 46.81 -5.67 -22.59
C PHE A 65 47.80 -4.54 -22.23
N GLY A 66 47.27 -3.42 -21.75
CA GLY A 66 48.08 -2.28 -21.33
C GLY A 66 48.55 -2.41 -19.89
N LYS A 67 49.83 -2.14 -19.62
CA LYS A 67 50.38 -2.00 -18.26
C LYS A 67 51.18 -0.69 -18.18
N GLY A 68 50.54 0.37 -17.69
CA GLY A 68 51.11 1.72 -17.77
C GLY A 68 51.25 2.17 -19.22
N SER A 69 52.46 2.57 -19.64
CA SER A 69 52.76 2.94 -21.04
C SER A 69 53.12 1.75 -21.94
N GLU A 70 53.21 0.53 -21.40
CA GLU A 70 53.63 -0.65 -22.14
C GLU A 70 52.44 -1.48 -22.62
N THR A 71 52.60 -2.13 -23.79
CA THR A 71 51.65 -3.11 -24.34
C THR A 71 52.28 -4.49 -24.23
N ILE A 72 51.69 -5.37 -23.40
CA ILE A 72 52.29 -6.66 -23.01
C ILE A 72 51.31 -7.81 -23.30
N VAL A 73 51.84 -8.98 -23.62
CA VAL A 73 51.07 -10.23 -23.72
C VAL A 73 51.31 -11.05 -22.45
N ASP A 74 50.28 -11.22 -21.60
CA ASP A 74 50.29 -12.10 -20.43
C ASP A 74 49.00 -12.91 -20.37
N THR A 75 49.12 -14.22 -20.61
CA THR A 75 47.99 -15.15 -20.64
C THR A 75 47.39 -15.45 -19.27
N GLN A 76 48.00 -14.98 -18.18
CA GLN A 76 47.41 -15.04 -16.83
C GLN A 76 46.45 -13.88 -16.56
N VAL A 77 46.57 -12.78 -17.32
CA VAL A 77 45.71 -11.58 -17.21
C VAL A 77 44.65 -11.57 -18.31
N ARG A 78 45.06 -11.84 -19.55
CA ARG A 78 44.18 -11.85 -20.72
C ARG A 78 44.51 -13.03 -21.60
N ARG A 79 43.51 -13.87 -21.84
CA ARG A 79 43.60 -14.99 -22.77
C ARG A 79 42.47 -14.84 -23.78
N THR A 80 42.76 -14.25 -24.93
CA THR A 80 41.83 -14.14 -26.08
C THR A 80 42.63 -13.82 -27.35
N GLN A 81 42.09 -14.13 -28.51
CA GLN A 81 42.68 -13.75 -29.80
C GLN A 81 41.96 -12.52 -30.38
N GLN A 82 42.69 -11.70 -31.13
CA GLN A 82 42.16 -10.51 -31.78
C GLN A 82 42.51 -10.46 -33.28
N ILE A 83 41.66 -9.80 -34.05
CA ILE A 83 41.91 -9.38 -35.44
C ILE A 83 41.71 -7.86 -35.49
N ASP A 84 42.65 -7.16 -36.10
CA ASP A 84 42.63 -5.70 -36.17
C ASP A 84 41.55 -5.18 -37.14
N ALA A 85 40.99 -4.00 -36.86
CA ALA A 85 39.99 -3.36 -37.72
C ALA A 85 40.41 -3.20 -39.18
N ALA A 86 41.71 -3.07 -39.47
CA ALA A 86 42.20 -3.00 -40.84
C ALA A 86 42.03 -4.32 -41.63
N GLN A 87 41.84 -5.45 -40.95
CA GLN A 87 41.81 -6.79 -41.53
C GLN A 87 40.39 -7.35 -41.71
N PHE A 88 39.36 -6.57 -41.40
CA PHE A 88 37.98 -6.98 -41.65
C PHE A 88 37.11 -5.82 -42.15
N GLN A 89 36.05 -6.16 -42.86
CA GLN A 89 35.09 -5.20 -43.40
C GLN A 89 33.67 -5.75 -43.38
N PHE A 90 32.69 -4.84 -43.48
CA PHE A 90 31.27 -5.16 -43.51
C PHE A 90 30.71 -4.95 -44.92
N ALA A 91 30.18 -6.02 -45.52
CA ALA A 91 29.60 -5.97 -46.86
C ALA A 91 28.11 -5.59 -46.86
N ASN A 92 27.39 -5.74 -45.74
CA ASN A 92 25.97 -5.41 -45.65
C ASN A 92 25.76 -3.93 -45.24
N PRO A 93 25.20 -3.05 -46.10
CA PRO A 93 24.93 -1.67 -45.74
C PRO A 93 23.88 -1.49 -44.63
N GLN A 94 23.06 -2.51 -44.33
CA GLN A 94 22.15 -2.48 -43.18
C GLN A 94 22.91 -2.47 -41.84
N TRP A 95 24.15 -2.97 -41.81
CA TRP A 95 24.98 -2.96 -40.60
C TRP A 95 25.25 -1.54 -40.10
N GLN A 96 25.54 -0.61 -41.01
CA GLN A 96 25.76 0.79 -40.64
C GLN A 96 24.48 1.42 -40.06
N ARG A 97 23.31 1.13 -40.66
CA ARG A 97 22.02 1.62 -40.14
C ARG A 97 21.72 1.10 -38.75
N PHE A 98 22.05 -0.16 -38.50
CA PHE A 98 21.95 -0.75 -37.16
C PHE A 98 22.85 0.00 -36.18
N LEU A 99 24.12 0.23 -36.50
CA LEU A 99 25.04 0.99 -35.64
C LEU A 99 24.54 2.41 -35.35
N ASP A 100 24.00 3.11 -36.35
CA ASP A 100 23.47 4.47 -36.17
C ASP A 100 22.26 4.48 -35.21
N GLN A 101 21.36 3.49 -35.31
CA GLN A 101 20.24 3.31 -34.38
C GLN A 101 20.73 2.99 -32.96
N GLN A 102 21.73 2.13 -32.85
CA GLN A 102 22.35 1.79 -31.56
C GLN A 102 22.95 3.01 -30.87
N LEU A 103 23.61 3.89 -31.62
CA LEU A 103 24.21 5.10 -31.06
C LEU A 103 23.16 6.06 -30.48
N GLU A 104 21.98 6.21 -31.10
CA GLU A 104 20.91 7.06 -30.55
C GLU A 104 20.32 6.49 -29.26
N GLN A 105 20.19 5.16 -29.16
CA GLN A 105 19.76 4.53 -27.92
C GLN A 105 20.83 4.65 -26.83
N ILE A 106 22.10 4.43 -27.16
CA ILE A 106 23.24 4.61 -26.24
C ILE A 106 23.31 6.05 -25.73
N LYS A 107 23.12 7.05 -26.60
CA LYS A 107 23.05 8.46 -26.17
C LYS A 107 21.94 8.68 -25.15
N THR A 108 20.79 8.08 -25.36
CA THR A 108 19.66 8.20 -24.43
C THR A 108 19.97 7.52 -23.10
N ASP A 109 20.46 6.29 -23.13
CA ASP A 109 20.71 5.48 -21.93
C ASP A 109 21.87 6.03 -21.07
N LEU A 110 22.94 6.51 -21.71
CA LEU A 110 24.12 7.10 -21.06
C LEU A 110 23.96 8.61 -20.79
N GLY A 111 22.79 9.21 -21.05
CA GLY A 111 22.53 10.62 -20.72
C GLY A 111 23.31 11.62 -21.59
N LEU A 112 23.65 11.21 -22.81
CA LEU A 112 24.46 11.96 -23.78
C LEU A 112 23.62 12.58 -24.91
N LYS A 113 22.35 12.92 -24.66
CA LYS A 113 21.43 13.45 -25.68
C LYS A 113 21.94 14.73 -26.35
N ASP A 114 22.62 15.57 -25.59
CA ASP A 114 23.19 16.84 -26.07
C ASP A 114 24.56 16.67 -26.77
N TYR A 115 25.07 15.44 -26.86
CA TYR A 115 26.38 15.14 -27.43
C TYR A 115 26.26 14.53 -28.81
N THR A 116 27.23 14.84 -29.68
CA THR A 116 27.40 14.14 -30.95
C THR A 116 28.48 13.08 -30.79
N ILE A 117 28.12 11.80 -30.98
CA ILE A 117 29.03 10.66 -30.82
C ILE A 117 29.07 9.79 -32.06
N THR A 118 30.15 9.04 -32.24
CA THR A 118 30.34 8.05 -33.32
C THR A 118 30.97 6.77 -32.79
N ALA A 119 30.77 5.64 -33.47
CA ALA A 119 31.44 4.38 -33.19
C ALA A 119 32.53 4.11 -34.24
N SER A 120 33.77 3.90 -33.80
CA SER A 120 34.91 3.53 -34.65
C SER A 120 35.26 2.06 -34.43
N PRO A 121 35.25 1.19 -35.47
CA PRO A 121 35.65 -0.21 -35.31
C PRO A 121 37.06 -0.32 -34.75
N TYR A 122 37.24 -1.09 -33.67
CA TYR A 122 38.54 -1.30 -33.06
C TYR A 122 39.09 -2.68 -33.36
N LYS A 123 38.41 -3.74 -32.90
CA LYS A 123 38.89 -5.13 -33.03
C LYS A 123 37.76 -6.13 -33.10
N LEU A 124 38.03 -7.27 -33.73
CA LEU A 124 37.24 -8.48 -33.61
C LEU A 124 37.93 -9.42 -32.62
N LEU A 125 37.24 -9.84 -31.57
CA LEU A 125 37.77 -10.76 -30.56
C LEU A 125 37.15 -12.14 -30.73
N VAL A 126 38.00 -13.16 -30.61
CA VAL A 126 37.62 -14.57 -30.66
C VAL A 126 38.10 -15.24 -29.39
N TYR A 127 37.14 -15.65 -28.57
CA TYR A 127 37.36 -16.41 -27.34
C TYR A 127 37.05 -17.88 -27.60
N GLN A 128 37.88 -18.76 -27.04
CA GLN A 128 37.65 -20.21 -27.00
C GLN A 128 37.57 -20.71 -25.55
N THR A 129 37.15 -21.96 -25.36
CA THR A 129 37.09 -22.58 -24.03
C THR A 129 38.37 -22.33 -23.21
N GLY A 130 38.22 -21.81 -21.99
CA GLY A 130 39.30 -21.49 -21.07
C GLY A 130 39.84 -20.05 -21.19
N ASP A 131 39.34 -19.26 -22.13
CA ASP A 131 39.68 -17.85 -22.31
C ASP A 131 38.93 -16.94 -21.32
N PHE A 132 39.54 -15.80 -20.97
CA PHE A 132 39.02 -14.82 -20.02
C PHE A 132 39.78 -13.48 -20.16
N PHE A 133 39.30 -12.44 -19.48
CA PHE A 133 40.05 -11.21 -19.29
C PHE A 133 39.72 -10.64 -17.90
N LEU A 134 40.73 -10.52 -17.03
CA LEU A 134 40.56 -9.98 -15.68
C LEU A 134 40.12 -8.50 -15.68
N SER A 135 39.59 -8.06 -14.55
CA SER A 135 39.16 -6.68 -14.30
C SER A 135 40.20 -5.64 -14.70
N HIS A 136 39.81 -4.71 -15.56
CA HIS A 136 40.63 -3.61 -16.06
C HIS A 136 39.77 -2.44 -16.54
N LYS A 137 40.41 -1.31 -16.85
CA LYS A 137 39.81 -0.14 -17.49
C LYS A 137 40.35 0.05 -18.88
N ASP A 138 39.53 0.64 -19.76
CA ASP A 138 39.98 0.99 -21.08
C ASP A 138 40.81 2.28 -21.04
N ALA A 139 41.94 2.27 -21.74
CA ALA A 139 42.71 3.49 -22.00
C ALA A 139 42.23 4.12 -23.31
N GLU A 140 42.25 5.44 -23.39
CA GLU A 140 41.92 6.20 -24.61
C GLU A 140 42.79 5.71 -25.79
N LYS A 141 42.15 5.10 -26.80
CA LYS A 141 42.83 4.56 -27.99
C LYS A 141 42.81 5.52 -29.17
N GLU A 142 41.80 6.37 -29.21
CA GLU A 142 41.58 7.36 -30.24
C GLU A 142 41.13 8.66 -29.59
N LYS A 143 41.55 9.80 -30.14
CA LYS A 143 41.26 11.11 -29.55
C LYS A 143 39.76 11.33 -29.41
N GLY A 144 39.31 11.58 -28.18
CA GLY A 144 37.90 11.79 -27.87
C GLY A 144 37.13 10.50 -27.58
N MET A 145 37.82 9.36 -27.48
CA MET A 145 37.21 8.13 -26.97
C MET A 145 36.79 8.32 -25.51
N PHE A 146 35.53 8.04 -25.21
CA PHE A 146 34.97 8.13 -23.86
C PHE A 146 34.45 6.78 -23.34
N GLY A 147 34.35 5.78 -24.22
CA GLY A 147 33.80 4.48 -23.87
C GLY A 147 33.96 3.45 -24.97
N SER A 148 33.42 2.27 -24.71
CA SER A 148 33.51 1.09 -25.56
C SER A 148 32.11 0.55 -25.84
N LEU A 149 31.89 0.07 -27.06
CA LEU A 149 30.70 -0.68 -27.48
C LEU A 149 31.14 -2.08 -27.89
N ILE A 150 30.66 -3.08 -27.16
CA ILE A 150 30.86 -4.50 -27.43
C ILE A 150 29.60 -5.05 -28.09
N ILE A 151 29.73 -5.60 -29.30
CA ILE A 151 28.66 -6.25 -30.05
C ILE A 151 28.98 -7.73 -30.13
N ASN A 152 28.25 -8.54 -29.37
CA ASN A 152 28.36 -9.99 -29.38
C ASN A 152 27.59 -10.56 -30.57
N LEU A 153 28.29 -11.26 -31.46
CA LEU A 153 27.68 -11.87 -32.64
C LEU A 153 27.20 -13.30 -32.30
N PRO A 154 26.20 -13.85 -33.03
CA PRO A 154 25.65 -15.15 -32.69
C PRO A 154 26.69 -16.27 -32.71
N SER A 155 26.80 -17.01 -31.61
CA SER A 155 27.67 -18.18 -31.48
C SER A 155 27.25 -19.05 -30.29
N HIS A 156 27.66 -20.31 -30.28
CA HIS A 156 27.34 -21.25 -29.20
C HIS A 156 28.50 -21.33 -28.20
N TYR A 157 28.23 -20.92 -26.95
CA TYR A 157 29.18 -20.98 -25.84
C TYR A 157 28.48 -20.95 -24.46
N THR A 158 29.22 -21.23 -23.40
CA THR A 158 28.77 -21.06 -21.99
C THR A 158 29.81 -20.32 -21.16
N GLY A 159 29.37 -19.60 -20.13
CA GLY A 159 30.22 -18.64 -19.38
C GLY A 159 30.58 -17.42 -20.24
N GLY A 160 31.68 -16.74 -19.91
CA GLY A 160 32.14 -15.60 -20.71
C GLY A 160 31.32 -14.33 -20.50
N GLU A 161 30.64 -14.21 -19.36
CA GLU A 161 29.86 -13.04 -18.95
C GLU A 161 30.76 -11.80 -18.91
N LEU A 162 30.26 -10.68 -19.41
CA LEU A 162 30.90 -9.37 -19.27
C LEU A 162 30.39 -8.71 -17.98
N SER A 163 31.26 -8.58 -16.98
CA SER A 163 30.97 -7.78 -15.78
C SER A 163 31.51 -6.36 -15.99
N ILE A 164 30.68 -5.35 -15.72
CA ILE A 164 31.02 -3.93 -15.81
C ILE A 164 30.70 -3.30 -14.46
N GLN A 165 31.68 -2.66 -13.85
CA GLN A 165 31.61 -2.10 -12.52
C GLN A 165 32.01 -0.63 -12.52
N PHE A 166 31.26 0.18 -11.81
CA PHE A 166 31.61 1.56 -11.53
C PHE A 166 30.99 2.00 -10.21
N ASP A 167 31.76 2.69 -9.38
CA ASP A 167 31.28 3.29 -8.12
C ASP A 167 30.60 2.28 -7.17
N GLY A 168 31.07 1.02 -7.15
CA GLY A 168 30.54 -0.07 -6.32
C GLY A 168 29.28 -0.75 -6.87
N GLU A 169 28.72 -0.27 -7.99
CA GLU A 169 27.61 -0.91 -8.70
C GLU A 169 28.15 -1.87 -9.77
N GLU A 170 27.48 -3.01 -9.98
CA GLU A 170 27.84 -4.01 -10.99
C GLU A 170 26.69 -4.27 -11.96
N ILE A 171 27.01 -4.28 -13.25
CA ILE A 171 26.13 -4.71 -14.34
C ILE A 171 26.75 -5.94 -15.00
N ILE A 172 26.00 -7.04 -15.04
CA ILE A 172 26.41 -8.29 -15.68
C ILE A 172 25.68 -8.46 -17.02
N ALA A 173 26.46 -8.49 -18.09
CA ALA A 173 26.03 -8.82 -19.44
C ALA A 173 26.30 -10.32 -19.72
N ASP A 174 25.31 -11.15 -19.40
CA ASP A 174 25.27 -12.55 -19.83
C ASP A 174 24.54 -12.66 -21.18
N PHE A 175 25.29 -13.04 -22.21
CA PHE A 175 24.82 -13.16 -23.59
C PHE A 175 24.78 -14.60 -24.09
N ALA A 176 25.17 -15.58 -23.28
CA ALA A 176 25.39 -16.95 -23.76
C ALA A 176 24.11 -17.59 -24.30
N GLN A 177 23.00 -17.46 -23.57
CA GLN A 177 21.70 -17.99 -24.00
C GLN A 177 21.15 -17.28 -25.25
N ASP A 178 21.29 -15.96 -25.27
CA ASP A 178 20.77 -15.10 -26.34
C ASP A 178 21.56 -15.31 -27.65
N ALA A 179 22.88 -15.40 -27.57
CA ALA A 179 23.77 -15.58 -28.72
C ALA A 179 23.52 -16.89 -29.49
N ALA A 180 23.04 -17.93 -28.81
CA ALA A 180 22.66 -19.20 -29.42
C ALA A 180 21.34 -19.13 -30.22
N ASN A 181 20.53 -18.09 -30.00
CA ASN A 181 19.19 -17.92 -30.58
C ASN A 181 19.13 -16.85 -31.67
N TYR A 182 20.23 -16.63 -32.40
CA TYR A 182 20.28 -15.65 -33.50
C TYR A 182 19.92 -14.22 -33.05
N THR A 183 20.52 -13.77 -31.95
CA THR A 183 20.39 -12.39 -31.48
C THR A 183 21.73 -11.66 -31.49
N ILE A 184 21.68 -10.33 -31.65
CA ILE A 184 22.81 -9.44 -31.43
C ILE A 184 22.65 -8.82 -30.05
N ASN A 185 23.69 -8.95 -29.23
CA ASN A 185 23.71 -8.37 -27.90
C ASN A 185 24.77 -7.27 -27.86
N CYS A 186 24.37 -6.08 -27.41
CA CYS A 186 25.25 -4.93 -27.31
C CYS A 186 25.44 -4.54 -25.86
N ALA A 187 26.69 -4.25 -25.47
CA ALA A 187 27.01 -3.58 -24.22
C ALA A 187 27.83 -2.33 -24.52
N ALA A 188 27.36 -1.16 -24.07
CA ALA A 188 28.10 0.09 -24.16
C ALA A 188 28.38 0.64 -22.77
N PHE A 189 29.60 1.08 -22.50
CA PHE A 189 30.02 1.58 -21.19
C PHE A 189 31.16 2.59 -21.31
N TYR A 190 31.32 3.42 -20.29
CA TYR A 190 32.41 4.40 -20.23
C TYR A 190 33.77 3.73 -20.00
N ALA A 191 34.84 4.33 -20.52
CA ALA A 191 36.19 3.79 -20.41
C ALA A 191 36.69 3.71 -18.95
N ASP A 192 36.13 4.55 -18.07
CA ASP A 192 36.46 4.60 -16.65
C ASP A 192 35.83 3.45 -15.83
N CYS A 193 34.97 2.63 -16.42
CA CYS A 193 34.39 1.44 -15.78
C CYS A 193 35.42 0.31 -15.70
N ASP A 194 35.54 -0.29 -14.51
CA ASP A 194 36.22 -1.56 -14.37
C ASP A 194 35.40 -2.64 -15.07
N HIS A 195 36.00 -3.46 -15.91
CA HIS A 195 35.27 -4.52 -16.59
C HIS A 195 36.11 -5.77 -16.79
N GLU A 196 35.43 -6.91 -16.80
CA GLU A 196 36.06 -8.21 -16.99
C GLU A 196 35.19 -9.15 -17.82
N ILE A 197 35.86 -10.09 -18.49
CA ILE A 197 35.23 -11.22 -19.14
C ILE A 197 35.50 -12.44 -18.27
N LYS A 198 34.44 -13.00 -17.69
CA LYS A 198 34.49 -14.24 -16.92
C LYS A 198 34.97 -15.40 -17.79
N LEU A 199 35.34 -16.51 -17.14
CA LEU A 199 35.87 -17.69 -17.82
C LEU A 199 34.86 -18.27 -18.81
N LEU A 200 35.28 -18.44 -20.07
CA LEU A 200 34.51 -19.19 -21.06
C LEU A 200 34.63 -20.69 -20.77
N THR A 201 33.52 -21.35 -20.45
CA THR A 201 33.53 -22.75 -20.01
C THR A 201 33.32 -23.75 -21.16
N SER A 202 32.70 -23.33 -22.26
CA SER A 202 32.61 -24.13 -23.49
C SER A 202 32.38 -23.26 -24.72
N GLY A 203 32.71 -23.79 -25.90
CA GLY A 203 32.38 -23.20 -27.20
C GLY A 203 33.29 -22.04 -27.64
N TYR A 204 32.75 -21.20 -28.51
CA TYR A 204 33.45 -20.03 -29.05
C TYR A 204 32.57 -18.79 -28.95
N ARG A 205 33.14 -17.70 -28.42
CA ARG A 205 32.50 -16.40 -28.34
C ARG A 205 33.20 -15.44 -29.29
N ILE A 206 32.42 -14.75 -30.12
CA ILE A 206 32.92 -13.76 -31.08
C ILE A 206 32.23 -12.42 -30.83
N CYS A 207 33.03 -11.36 -30.67
CA CYS A 207 32.50 -10.03 -30.48
C CYS A 207 33.30 -8.96 -31.23
N LEU A 208 32.60 -7.94 -31.69
CA LEU A 208 33.18 -6.72 -32.24
C LEU A 208 33.30 -5.70 -31.12
N VAL A 209 34.44 -5.02 -31.06
CA VAL A 209 34.69 -3.90 -30.14
C VAL A 209 34.79 -2.63 -30.97
N TYR A 210 34.02 -1.62 -30.58
CA TYR A 210 34.05 -0.27 -31.15
C TYR A 210 34.46 0.73 -30.07
N ASN A 211 35.28 1.72 -30.45
CA ASN A 211 35.54 2.89 -29.63
C ASN A 211 34.37 3.87 -29.81
N LEU A 212 33.77 4.31 -28.71
CA LEU A 212 32.77 5.39 -28.71
C LEU A 212 33.49 6.73 -28.58
N ILE A 213 33.30 7.60 -29.57
CA ILE A 213 34.06 8.84 -29.75
C ILE A 213 33.14 10.03 -29.70
N GLN A 214 33.54 11.04 -28.94
CA GLN A 214 32.92 12.35 -28.90
C GLN A 214 33.41 13.25 -30.05
N GLN A 215 32.49 13.89 -30.77
CA GLN A 215 32.85 14.92 -31.75
C GLN A 215 33.11 16.29 -31.10
N LYS A 216 34.02 17.08 -31.67
CA LYS A 216 34.76 18.22 -31.06
C LYS A 216 33.95 19.44 -30.57
N THR A 217 32.63 19.42 -30.54
CA THR A 217 31.79 20.61 -30.29
C THR A 217 31.20 20.72 -28.88
N ALA A 218 31.41 19.73 -28.00
CA ALA A 218 30.83 19.67 -26.66
C ALA A 218 31.90 19.61 -25.55
N PRO A 219 31.58 19.96 -24.28
CA PRO A 219 32.48 19.72 -23.14
C PRO A 219 32.87 18.24 -23.07
N LYS A 220 34.05 17.91 -22.54
CA LYS A 220 34.51 16.51 -22.50
C LYS A 220 33.51 15.61 -21.76
N ILE A 221 33.15 14.47 -22.35
CA ILE A 221 32.33 13.45 -21.69
C ILE A 221 33.16 12.83 -20.57
N GLU A 222 32.70 12.94 -19.32
CA GLU A 222 33.35 12.36 -18.14
C GLU A 222 32.31 11.61 -17.29
N LEU A 223 32.73 10.49 -16.71
CA LEU A 223 31.91 9.74 -15.78
C LEU A 223 32.22 10.21 -14.36
N HIS A 224 31.22 10.82 -13.69
CA HIS A 224 31.39 11.32 -12.32
C HIS A 224 30.89 10.29 -11.31
N SER A 225 31.72 10.02 -10.29
CA SER A 225 31.32 9.17 -9.15
C SER A 225 30.25 9.88 -8.32
N MET A 226 29.16 9.18 -8.02
CA MET A 226 28.12 9.66 -7.12
C MET A 226 28.63 9.68 -5.67
N SER A 227 29.56 8.79 -5.32
CA SER A 227 30.16 8.71 -3.98
C SER A 227 30.74 10.04 -3.49
N GLN A 228 31.34 10.84 -4.37
CA GLN A 228 31.86 12.17 -3.99
C GLN A 228 30.75 13.13 -3.55
N TYR A 229 29.60 13.10 -4.23
CA TYR A 229 28.43 13.89 -3.87
C TYR A 229 27.80 13.38 -2.57
N VAL A 230 27.73 12.06 -2.41
CA VAL A 230 27.25 11.42 -1.18
C VAL A 230 28.11 11.87 0.00
N ASP A 231 29.44 11.78 -0.11
CA ASP A 231 30.38 12.15 0.94
C ASP A 231 30.30 13.64 1.29
N HIS A 232 30.15 14.48 0.28
CA HIS A 232 29.99 15.92 0.48
C HIS A 232 28.66 16.24 1.18
N LEU A 233 27.54 15.61 0.78
CA LEU A 233 26.26 15.79 1.48
C LEU A 233 26.33 15.31 2.94
N VAL A 234 26.99 14.18 3.20
CA VAL A 234 27.20 13.67 4.56
C VAL A 234 27.95 14.70 5.42
N ASP A 235 29.04 15.27 4.90
CA ASP A 235 29.80 16.33 5.59
C ASP A 235 28.95 17.60 5.83
N ILE A 236 28.12 18.00 4.87
CA ILE A 236 27.20 19.13 5.02
C ILE A 236 26.17 18.87 6.14
N PHE A 237 25.49 17.72 6.12
CA PHE A 237 24.49 17.36 7.15
C PHE A 237 25.11 17.24 8.54
N GLN A 238 26.33 16.72 8.66
CA GLN A 238 27.04 16.61 9.94
C GLN A 238 27.50 17.97 10.49
N ARG A 239 27.89 18.90 9.61
CA ARG A 239 28.31 20.25 10.00
C ARG A 239 27.15 21.10 10.50
N TYR A 240 25.95 20.85 9.98
CA TYR A 240 24.76 21.64 10.24
C TYR A 240 23.59 20.75 10.71
N PRO A 241 23.69 20.13 11.90
CA PRO A 241 22.61 19.33 12.44
C PRO A 241 21.35 20.18 12.67
N SER A 242 20.19 19.55 12.47
CA SER A 242 18.86 20.16 12.60
C SER A 242 18.03 19.36 13.59
N ASP A 243 17.13 20.01 14.31
CA ASP A 243 16.10 19.33 15.11
C ASP A 243 14.89 18.92 14.25
N GLN A 244 14.75 19.49 13.05
CA GLN A 244 13.70 19.19 12.07
C GLN A 244 14.21 18.33 10.91
N PRO A 245 13.36 17.50 10.28
CA PRO A 245 13.70 16.77 9.07
C PRO A 245 14.22 17.69 7.95
N TYR A 246 15.15 17.18 7.15
CA TYR A 246 15.59 17.85 5.93
C TYR A 246 14.65 17.49 4.79
N ILE A 247 13.87 18.46 4.30
CA ILE A 247 12.92 18.26 3.20
C ILE A 247 13.51 18.92 1.95
N THR A 248 14.03 18.11 1.03
CA THR A 248 14.67 18.62 -0.20
C THR A 248 13.76 18.41 -1.41
N LEU A 249 13.30 19.50 -2.01
CA LEU A 249 12.49 19.44 -3.23
C LEU A 249 13.35 19.06 -4.43
N LEU A 250 12.78 18.21 -5.28
CA LEU A 250 13.28 17.87 -6.59
C LEU A 250 12.68 18.83 -7.63
N GLY A 251 13.26 18.86 -8.82
CA GLY A 251 13.04 19.96 -9.77
C GLY A 251 11.73 19.91 -10.55
N HIS A 252 10.99 18.80 -10.54
CA HIS A 252 9.78 18.66 -11.36
C HIS A 252 8.53 18.39 -10.54
N GLN A 253 7.39 18.75 -11.14
CA GLN A 253 6.08 18.34 -10.67
C GLN A 253 5.64 16.97 -11.23
N TYR A 254 4.83 16.25 -10.45
CA TYR A 254 4.33 14.90 -10.75
C TYR A 254 2.86 14.78 -10.34
N THR A 255 2.04 14.09 -11.12
CA THR A 255 0.72 13.71 -10.63
C THR A 255 0.85 12.54 -9.64
N PRO A 256 0.00 12.45 -8.60
CA PRO A 256 -0.01 11.34 -7.66
C PRO A 256 -0.01 9.95 -8.33
N GLU A 257 -0.71 9.78 -9.45
CA GLU A 257 -0.84 8.51 -10.17
C GLU A 257 0.43 8.09 -10.91
N ASN A 258 1.24 9.05 -11.33
CA ASN A 258 2.46 8.82 -12.10
C ASN A 258 3.73 8.98 -11.26
N PHE A 259 3.58 9.20 -9.96
CA PHE A 259 4.70 9.34 -9.05
C PHE A 259 5.25 7.97 -8.66
N ALA A 260 6.38 7.61 -9.24
CA ALA A 260 7.13 6.42 -8.90
C ALA A 260 8.62 6.66 -9.08
N TYR A 261 9.45 5.91 -8.34
CA TYR A 261 10.91 6.06 -8.38
C TYR A 261 11.48 5.92 -9.82
N HIS A 262 10.96 4.96 -10.61
CA HIS A 262 11.38 4.76 -11.99
C HIS A 262 10.85 5.83 -12.98
N ALA A 263 9.84 6.60 -12.57
CA ALA A 263 9.19 7.65 -13.36
C ALA A 263 9.75 9.05 -13.05
N LEU A 264 10.72 9.18 -12.14
CA LEU A 264 11.40 10.44 -11.85
C LEU A 264 12.05 11.02 -13.11
N LYS A 265 11.75 12.29 -13.39
CA LYS A 265 12.16 13.03 -14.58
C LYS A 265 13.60 13.53 -14.44
N LEU A 266 14.39 13.31 -15.49
CA LEU A 266 15.72 13.91 -15.69
C LEU A 266 16.62 13.76 -14.45
N ASN A 267 17.05 14.88 -13.87
CA ASN A 267 17.99 14.93 -12.75
C ASN A 267 17.36 14.58 -11.40
N ASP A 268 16.03 14.51 -11.28
CA ASP A 268 15.36 14.24 -10.01
C ASP A 268 15.73 12.87 -9.48
N ARG A 269 15.85 11.87 -10.37
CA ARG A 269 16.29 10.53 -10.01
C ARG A 269 17.66 10.54 -9.34
N TYR A 270 18.63 11.23 -9.94
CA TYR A 270 19.99 11.29 -9.43
C TYR A 270 20.08 12.05 -8.12
N LYS A 271 19.37 13.18 -8.01
CA LYS A 271 19.29 13.95 -6.76
C LYS A 271 18.70 13.09 -5.65
N ALA A 272 17.61 12.37 -5.94
CA ALA A 272 17.01 11.44 -5.00
C ALA A 272 18.00 10.36 -4.57
N ASP A 273 18.71 9.74 -5.51
CA ASP A 273 19.68 8.68 -5.22
C ASP A 273 20.82 9.14 -4.31
N VAL A 274 21.43 10.29 -4.59
CA VAL A 274 22.53 10.82 -3.76
C VAL A 274 22.01 11.16 -2.35
N LEU A 275 20.82 11.75 -2.23
CA LEU A 275 20.19 12.08 -0.95
C LEU A 275 19.88 10.82 -0.13
N LEU A 276 19.28 9.80 -0.75
CA LEU A 276 18.97 8.52 -0.11
C LEU A 276 20.25 7.77 0.31
N LYS A 277 21.27 7.73 -0.55
CA LYS A 277 22.57 7.11 -0.24
C LYS A 277 23.30 7.87 0.88
N ALA A 278 23.23 9.20 0.91
CA ALA A 278 23.79 10.01 1.99
C ALA A 278 23.12 9.73 3.34
N ALA A 279 21.78 9.68 3.37
CA ALA A 279 21.04 9.31 4.57
C ALA A 279 21.43 7.92 5.09
N LYS A 280 21.47 6.93 4.20
CA LYS A 280 21.90 5.56 4.54
C LYS A 280 23.32 5.51 5.10
N LYS A 281 24.26 6.27 4.52
CA LYS A 281 25.64 6.36 5.00
C LYS A 281 25.75 6.99 6.40
N MET A 282 24.82 7.88 6.78
CA MET A 282 24.74 8.47 8.12
C MET A 282 23.99 7.58 9.13
N GLY A 283 23.32 6.51 8.69
CA GLY A 283 22.38 5.75 9.52
C GLY A 283 21.08 6.51 9.80
N TYR A 284 20.69 7.42 8.90
CA TYR A 284 19.45 8.18 8.96
C TYR A 284 18.37 7.49 8.11
N TYR A 285 17.11 7.83 8.40
CA TYR A 285 15.99 7.44 7.57
C TYR A 285 15.82 8.43 6.43
N ALA A 286 15.40 7.93 5.26
CA ALA A 286 15.03 8.80 4.16
C ALA A 286 13.96 8.17 3.27
N LYS A 287 13.01 9.00 2.81
CA LYS A 287 11.89 8.53 2.00
C LYS A 287 11.50 9.58 0.97
N LEU A 288 11.08 9.08 -0.20
CA LEU A 288 10.65 9.89 -1.33
C LEU A 288 9.13 10.10 -1.23
N CYS A 289 8.66 11.32 -1.42
CA CYS A 289 7.25 11.74 -1.30
C CYS A 289 6.93 12.88 -2.26
N LEU A 290 5.67 13.33 -2.26
CA LEU A 290 5.26 14.61 -2.83
C LEU A 290 5.11 15.64 -1.71
N VAL A 291 5.66 16.82 -1.93
CA VAL A 291 5.27 18.03 -1.20
C VAL A 291 4.22 18.73 -2.05
N THR A 292 3.05 18.92 -1.47
CA THR A 292 1.89 19.48 -2.14
C THR A 292 1.56 20.84 -1.59
N ALA A 293 1.64 21.86 -2.46
CA ALA A 293 1.05 23.16 -2.19
C ALA A 293 -0.35 23.19 -2.80
N TYR A 294 -1.35 23.46 -1.96
CA TYR A 294 -2.74 23.62 -2.34
C TYR A 294 -3.14 25.09 -2.23
N GLN A 295 -3.86 25.59 -3.24
CA GLN A 295 -4.43 26.93 -3.24
C GLN A 295 -5.87 26.87 -3.75
N SER A 296 -6.78 27.57 -3.07
CA SER A 296 -8.17 27.75 -3.51
C SER A 296 -8.53 29.23 -3.51
N GLY A 297 -9.19 29.69 -4.56
CA GLY A 297 -9.56 31.08 -4.68
C GLY A 297 -10.61 31.37 -5.74
N THR A 298 -10.90 32.65 -5.91
CA THR A 298 -11.81 33.13 -6.96
C THR A 298 -11.08 33.25 -8.29
N PRO A 299 -11.68 32.84 -9.42
CA PRO A 299 -11.07 33.06 -10.72
C PRO A 299 -11.12 34.55 -11.09
N VAL A 300 -10.14 35.00 -11.88
CA VAL A 300 -10.10 36.37 -12.44
C VAL A 300 -11.41 36.67 -13.19
N ASP A 301 -12.10 37.74 -12.79
CA ASP A 301 -13.26 38.27 -13.52
C ASP A 301 -12.79 38.98 -14.78
N ASP A 302 -12.80 38.27 -15.90
CA ASP A 302 -12.42 38.80 -17.21
C ASP A 302 -13.52 39.65 -17.88
N GLY A 303 -14.66 39.87 -17.20
CA GLY A 303 -15.69 40.84 -17.60
C GLY A 303 -16.42 40.51 -18.91
N TYR A 304 -16.15 39.35 -19.52
CA TYR A 304 -16.75 38.92 -20.78
C TYR A 304 -16.97 37.40 -20.80
N ASN A 305 -18.19 36.91 -20.53
CA ASN A 305 -19.04 36.17 -21.49
C ASN A 305 -20.23 35.47 -20.77
N TYR A 306 -21.39 36.13 -20.71
CA TYR A 306 -22.67 35.45 -20.43
C TYR A 306 -23.10 34.66 -21.68
N ASN A 307 -22.53 33.48 -21.90
CA ASN A 307 -23.05 32.55 -22.90
C ASN A 307 -23.54 31.27 -22.21
N TYR A 308 -24.86 31.09 -22.22
CA TYR A 308 -25.54 29.87 -21.78
C TYR A 308 -25.11 28.71 -22.69
N GLY A 309 -24.03 28.03 -22.33
CA GLY A 309 -23.55 26.82 -22.98
C GLY A 309 -23.03 25.83 -21.94
N GLU A 310 -23.63 24.66 -21.89
CA GLU A 310 -23.22 23.55 -21.03
C GLU A 310 -21.76 23.14 -21.32
N GLY A 311 -20.94 23.08 -20.28
CA GLY A 311 -19.84 22.11 -20.18
C GLY A 311 -18.48 22.51 -20.72
N SER A 312 -17.75 23.34 -19.99
CA SER A 312 -16.31 23.18 -19.69
C SER A 312 -15.86 24.38 -18.86
N GLY A 313 -15.34 24.16 -17.65
CA GLY A 313 -14.60 25.22 -16.95
C GLY A 313 -13.45 25.69 -17.84
N ASP A 314 -13.15 26.99 -17.82
CA ASP A 314 -12.02 27.51 -18.57
C ASP A 314 -10.72 26.94 -17.99
N GLU A 315 -10.06 26.04 -18.73
CA GLU A 315 -8.78 25.43 -18.35
C GLU A 315 -7.66 26.48 -18.18
N ASN A 316 -7.89 27.73 -18.63
CA ASN A 316 -6.95 28.85 -18.53
C ASN A 316 -7.33 29.92 -17.50
N ALA A 317 -8.33 29.69 -16.64
CA ALA A 317 -8.64 30.63 -15.57
C ALA A 317 -7.45 30.74 -14.58
N GLU A 318 -7.11 31.97 -14.18
CA GLU A 318 -6.12 32.25 -13.12
C GLU A 318 -6.86 32.59 -11.82
N ILE A 319 -6.23 32.34 -10.66
CA ILE A 319 -6.78 32.75 -9.35
C ILE A 319 -6.48 34.24 -9.13
N ASP A 320 -7.50 35.05 -8.83
CA ASP A 320 -7.37 36.46 -8.46
C ASP A 320 -7.10 36.61 -6.95
N GLU A 321 -8.00 36.12 -6.11
CA GLU A 321 -7.87 36.15 -4.64
C GLU A 321 -7.83 34.72 -4.08
N ILE A 322 -6.72 34.37 -3.41
CA ILE A 322 -6.56 33.12 -2.69
C ILE A 322 -7.26 33.24 -1.32
N HIS A 323 -8.17 32.31 -1.04
CA HIS A 323 -8.91 32.24 0.22
C HIS A 323 -8.37 31.18 1.18
N ASP A 324 -7.79 30.12 0.65
CA ASP A 324 -7.28 28.98 1.41
C ASP A 324 -5.98 28.47 0.79
N GLU A 325 -5.00 28.16 1.64
CA GLU A 325 -3.70 27.64 1.24
C GLU A 325 -3.20 26.60 2.25
N SER A 326 -2.61 25.52 1.77
CA SER A 326 -1.96 24.52 2.62
C SER A 326 -0.69 23.96 1.99
N LEU A 327 0.18 23.42 2.84
CA LEU A 327 1.42 22.79 2.44
C LEU A 327 1.58 21.48 3.21
N ASP A 328 1.57 20.37 2.47
CA ASP A 328 1.46 19.03 3.05
C ASP A 328 2.49 18.07 2.41
N ILE A 329 2.87 17.03 3.14
CA ILE A 329 3.63 15.90 2.59
C ILE A 329 2.69 14.73 2.41
N GLU A 330 2.60 14.24 1.18
CA GLU A 330 1.72 13.15 0.79
C GLU A 330 2.41 12.20 -0.21
N ASN A 331 1.70 11.13 -0.59
CA ASN A 331 2.17 10.16 -1.59
C ASN A 331 3.59 9.64 -1.34
N TRP A 332 3.87 9.27 -0.10
CA TRP A 332 5.09 8.56 0.26
C TRP A 332 5.24 7.28 -0.56
N LEU A 333 6.37 7.08 -1.22
CA LEU A 333 6.61 5.84 -1.94
C LEU A 333 6.85 4.68 -0.97
N ASP A 334 6.18 3.56 -1.21
CA ASP A 334 6.40 2.31 -0.48
C ASP A 334 7.84 1.83 -0.70
N ASN A 335 8.64 1.90 0.35
CA ASN A 335 10.07 1.55 0.36
C ASN A 335 10.48 1.11 1.78
N GLU A 336 11.80 1.00 2.05
CA GLU A 336 12.40 0.41 3.26
C GLU A 336 11.78 0.84 4.60
N TYR A 337 11.27 2.07 4.74
CA TYR A 337 10.79 2.62 6.03
C TYR A 337 9.28 2.91 6.02
N PRO A 338 8.56 2.82 7.15
CA PRO A 338 7.17 3.28 7.24
C PRO A 338 7.04 4.78 6.96
N ALA A 339 5.90 5.18 6.39
CA ALA A 339 5.58 6.59 6.18
C ALA A 339 5.30 7.31 7.50
N LEU A 340 5.33 8.64 7.47
CA LEU A 340 4.88 9.51 8.57
C LEU A 340 3.60 10.22 8.12
N SER A 341 2.54 10.17 8.92
CA SER A 341 1.27 10.85 8.64
C SER A 341 1.34 12.36 8.86
N HIS A 342 2.16 12.81 9.82
CA HIS A 342 2.20 14.21 10.25
C HIS A 342 3.63 14.71 10.38
N ILE A 343 4.02 15.64 9.52
CA ILE A 343 5.25 16.41 9.66
C ILE A 343 4.85 17.87 9.55
N HIS A 344 5.09 18.64 10.61
CA HIS A 344 4.88 20.08 10.58
C HIS A 344 6.10 20.77 9.98
N PHE A 345 5.89 21.57 8.94
CA PHE A 345 6.92 22.37 8.28
C PHE A 345 6.27 23.60 7.64
N GLU A 346 7.06 24.65 7.46
CA GLU A 346 6.71 25.82 6.67
C GLU A 346 7.49 25.81 5.34
N GLU A 347 7.11 26.65 4.38
CA GLU A 347 7.85 26.78 3.12
C GLU A 347 9.32 27.17 3.37
N ASN A 348 9.57 27.97 4.41
CA ASN A 348 10.90 28.37 4.86
C ASN A 348 11.73 27.23 5.45
N ASP A 349 11.20 26.02 5.64
CA ASP A 349 11.95 24.83 6.04
C ASP A 349 12.45 24.03 4.82
N LEU A 350 11.80 24.18 3.65
CA LEU A 350 12.12 23.47 2.42
C LEU A 350 13.51 23.82 1.86
N ILE A 351 14.29 22.81 1.49
CA ILE A 351 15.55 22.97 0.76
C ILE A 351 15.22 22.99 -0.73
N THR A 352 14.96 24.19 -1.25
CA THR A 352 14.60 24.44 -2.65
C THR A 352 15.20 25.78 -3.14
N SER A 353 15.34 25.93 -4.46
CA SER A 353 15.79 27.17 -5.12
C SER A 353 14.68 27.93 -5.85
N PHE A 354 13.44 27.44 -5.74
CA PHE A 354 12.23 27.94 -6.41
C PHE A 354 11.07 27.93 -5.41
N ALA A 355 10.05 28.77 -5.61
CA ALA A 355 8.86 28.78 -4.75
C ALA A 355 7.97 27.56 -5.04
N VAL A 356 7.26 27.04 -4.05
CA VAL A 356 6.47 25.79 -4.22
C VAL A 356 5.32 25.92 -5.22
N ASP A 357 4.85 27.14 -5.44
CA ASP A 357 3.82 27.53 -6.40
C ASP A 357 4.42 28.18 -7.67
N GLU A 358 5.73 28.03 -7.90
CA GLU A 358 6.40 28.59 -9.06
C GLU A 358 6.06 27.78 -10.34
N GLY A 359 5.34 28.40 -11.27
CA GLY A 359 5.02 27.84 -12.58
C GLY A 359 3.53 27.50 -12.73
N GLU A 360 3.20 26.66 -13.71
CA GLU A 360 1.82 26.17 -13.86
C GLU A 360 1.56 25.02 -12.86
N PRO A 361 0.40 25.00 -12.18
CA PRO A 361 0.02 23.87 -11.33
C PRO A 361 -0.22 22.62 -12.18
N ILE A 362 0.13 21.46 -11.64
CA ILE A 362 -0.02 20.19 -12.34
C ILE A 362 -1.47 19.70 -12.37
N VAL A 363 -2.29 20.13 -11.41
CA VAL A 363 -3.75 19.91 -11.39
C VAL A 363 -4.47 21.24 -11.18
N LYS A 364 -5.49 21.49 -12.01
CA LYS A 364 -6.44 22.60 -11.87
C LYS A 364 -7.85 22.03 -11.85
N GLU A 365 -8.67 22.41 -10.88
CA GLU A 365 -10.09 22.08 -10.87
C GLU A 365 -10.93 23.34 -10.68
N SER A 366 -12.10 23.38 -11.30
CA SER A 366 -13.08 24.45 -11.13
C SER A 366 -14.41 23.85 -10.69
N THR A 367 -15.02 24.41 -9.66
CA THR A 367 -16.32 23.94 -9.14
C THR A 367 -17.49 24.24 -10.10
N GLY A 368 -17.26 25.05 -11.14
CA GLY A 368 -18.26 25.43 -12.13
C GLY A 368 -19.34 26.34 -11.55
N PHE A 369 -20.41 26.57 -12.33
CA PHE A 369 -21.48 27.51 -11.93
C PHE A 369 -22.34 26.95 -10.79
N MET A 370 -22.06 27.37 -9.55
CA MET A 370 -22.74 26.95 -8.31
C MET A 370 -23.98 27.81 -7.98
N GLY A 371 -24.79 28.18 -8.98
CA GLY A 371 -26.05 28.92 -8.78
C GLY A 371 -25.83 30.30 -8.14
N ASN A 372 -26.08 30.43 -6.83
CA ASN A 372 -25.89 31.67 -6.07
C ASN A 372 -24.46 31.86 -5.53
N TYR A 373 -23.61 30.85 -5.67
CA TYR A 373 -22.19 30.92 -5.33
C TYR A 373 -21.37 31.06 -6.61
N GLY A 374 -20.32 31.88 -6.57
CA GLY A 374 -19.35 31.98 -7.66
C GLY A 374 -18.56 30.69 -7.83
N PRO A 375 -17.98 30.43 -9.01
CA PRO A 375 -17.05 29.32 -9.19
C PRO A 375 -15.81 29.53 -8.32
N ASP A 376 -15.33 28.46 -7.70
CA ASP A 376 -14.03 28.41 -7.03
C ASP A 376 -13.05 27.69 -7.98
N LEU A 377 -11.81 28.17 -8.01
CA LEU A 377 -10.70 27.57 -8.74
C LEU A 377 -9.69 27.04 -7.72
N THR A 378 -9.28 25.79 -7.89
CA THR A 378 -8.34 25.11 -7.01
C THR A 378 -7.13 24.63 -7.79
N HIS A 379 -5.94 24.92 -7.27
CA HIS A 379 -4.65 24.59 -7.84
C HIS A 379 -3.86 23.67 -6.90
N TRP A 380 -3.23 22.65 -7.48
CA TRP A 380 -2.27 21.80 -6.77
C TRP A 380 -0.93 21.79 -7.48
N TYR A 381 0.13 22.03 -6.70
CA TYR A 381 1.52 21.92 -7.12
C TYR A 381 2.16 20.77 -6.37
N HIS A 382 2.51 19.70 -7.09
CA HIS A 382 3.02 18.47 -6.50
C HIS A 382 4.49 18.28 -6.83
N HIS A 383 5.38 18.69 -5.93
CA HIS A 383 6.82 18.55 -6.13
C HIS A 383 7.35 17.28 -5.47
N ALA A 384 8.08 16.45 -6.23
CA ALA A 384 8.76 15.33 -5.60
C ALA A 384 9.80 15.83 -4.60
N ALA A 385 9.95 15.14 -3.47
CA ALA A 385 10.88 15.53 -2.42
C ALA A 385 11.49 14.32 -1.72
N VAL A 386 12.73 14.45 -1.25
CA VAL A 386 13.32 13.49 -0.31
C VAL A 386 13.31 14.11 1.08
N VAL A 387 12.68 13.42 2.02
CA VAL A 387 12.68 13.75 3.44
C VAL A 387 13.73 12.89 4.12
N ILE A 388 14.66 13.49 4.87
CA ILE A 388 15.73 12.81 5.61
C ILE A 388 15.61 13.18 7.09
N TRP A 389 15.64 12.20 7.98
CA TRP A 389 15.61 12.44 9.42
C TRP A 389 16.41 11.41 10.21
N SER A 390 16.95 11.82 11.36
CA SER A 390 17.76 10.96 12.23
C SER A 390 16.89 10.09 13.17
N PRO A 391 17.47 9.03 13.77
CA PRO A 391 16.80 8.28 14.84
C PRO A 391 16.31 9.14 16.02
N GLU A 392 17.06 10.18 16.40
CA GLU A 392 16.67 11.12 17.45
C GLU A 392 15.44 11.96 17.05
N GLN A 393 15.38 12.40 15.80
CA GLN A 393 14.22 13.12 15.26
C GLN A 393 13.02 12.18 15.15
N ASN A 394 13.24 10.93 14.76
CA ASN A 394 12.19 9.92 14.66
C ASN A 394 11.45 9.73 15.99
N VAL A 395 12.18 9.73 17.12
CA VAL A 395 11.58 9.69 18.47
C VAL A 395 10.59 10.84 18.69
N GLN A 396 10.97 12.06 18.31
CA GLN A 396 10.14 13.26 18.48
C GLN A 396 8.92 13.26 17.56
N LEU A 397 9.11 12.77 16.32
CA LEU A 397 8.07 12.67 15.31
C LEU A 397 7.03 11.60 15.68
N LEU A 398 7.48 10.42 16.15
CA LEU A 398 6.60 9.30 16.53
C LEU A 398 5.54 9.70 17.56
N ALA A 399 5.90 10.55 18.52
CA ALA A 399 4.97 11.06 19.54
C ALA A 399 3.82 11.90 18.96
N GLN A 400 3.99 12.44 17.75
CA GLN A 400 3.03 13.30 17.04
C GLN A 400 2.21 12.53 16.00
N GLN A 401 2.59 11.29 15.69
CA GLN A 401 1.91 10.48 14.68
C GLN A 401 0.59 9.89 15.19
N ASP A 402 -0.24 9.46 14.25
CA ASP A 402 -1.39 8.62 14.55
C ASP A 402 -0.97 7.22 15.02
N VAL A 403 -1.93 6.50 15.60
CA VAL A 403 -1.70 5.16 16.16
C VAL A 403 -1.28 4.17 15.07
N ALA A 404 -1.90 4.22 13.89
CA ALA A 404 -1.56 3.36 12.75
C ALA A 404 -0.06 3.48 12.40
N THR A 405 0.45 4.70 12.25
CA THR A 405 1.86 4.98 11.95
C THR A 405 2.77 4.49 13.07
N GLN A 406 2.41 4.75 14.34
CA GLN A 406 3.18 4.27 15.49
C GLN A 406 3.28 2.74 15.49
N LEU A 407 2.19 2.03 15.20
CA LEU A 407 2.17 0.57 15.08
C LEU A 407 3.01 0.08 13.89
N SER A 408 2.97 0.78 12.74
CA SER A 408 3.80 0.45 11.57
C SER A 408 5.30 0.59 11.86
N TRP A 409 5.71 1.63 12.59
CA TRP A 409 7.10 1.80 13.03
C TRP A 409 7.53 0.73 14.03
N MET A 410 6.68 0.42 15.01
CA MET A 410 6.94 -0.68 15.94
C MET A 410 7.08 -2.04 15.23
N ALA A 411 6.25 -2.29 14.21
CA ALA A 411 6.36 -3.49 13.37
C ALA A 411 7.67 -3.49 12.57
N TYR A 412 8.02 -2.39 11.91
CA TYR A 412 9.26 -2.24 11.15
C TYR A 412 10.49 -2.54 12.01
N PHE A 413 10.58 -1.94 13.20
CA PHE A 413 11.69 -2.15 14.10
C PHE A 413 11.81 -3.59 14.57
N THR A 414 10.67 -4.22 14.86
CA THR A 414 10.66 -5.60 15.33
C THR A 414 11.06 -6.58 14.22
N GLN A 415 10.54 -6.39 13.00
CA GLN A 415 10.83 -7.23 11.85
C GLN A 415 12.30 -7.16 11.43
N ASN A 416 12.90 -5.96 11.47
CA ASN A 416 14.27 -5.72 11.03
C ASN A 416 15.30 -5.82 12.17
N GLN A 417 14.86 -5.74 13.43
CA GLN A 417 15.71 -5.72 14.63
C GLN A 417 16.70 -4.53 14.66
N THR A 418 16.25 -3.33 14.26
CA THR A 418 17.13 -2.19 13.94
C THR A 418 16.89 -0.91 14.75
N ALA A 419 16.09 -0.91 15.82
CA ALA A 419 15.82 0.31 16.60
C ALA A 419 17.00 0.75 17.48
N SER A 420 17.22 2.06 17.60
CA SER A 420 18.16 2.66 18.54
C SER A 420 17.64 2.57 19.99
N LYS A 421 18.53 2.80 20.97
CA LYS A 421 18.15 2.82 22.40
C LYS A 421 17.10 3.89 22.73
N LEU A 422 17.16 5.03 22.04
CA LEU A 422 16.22 6.13 22.24
C LEU A 422 14.83 5.79 21.68
N GLU A 423 14.79 5.16 20.50
CA GLU A 423 13.53 4.70 19.89
C GLU A 423 12.88 3.58 20.71
N ILE A 424 13.67 2.64 21.22
CA ILE A 424 13.17 1.60 22.15
C ILE A 424 12.57 2.25 23.41
N ALA A 425 13.27 3.21 24.01
CA ALA A 425 12.78 3.90 25.19
C ALA A 425 11.49 4.67 24.90
N ALA A 426 11.40 5.33 23.75
CA ALA A 426 10.22 6.09 23.34
C ALA A 426 9.00 5.18 23.10
N ILE A 427 9.16 4.06 22.40
CA ILE A 427 8.06 3.11 22.16
C ILE A 427 7.63 2.46 23.47
N ASN A 428 8.57 2.06 24.34
CA ASN A 428 8.21 1.52 25.66
C ASN A 428 7.48 2.54 26.53
N GLN A 429 7.92 3.80 26.51
CA GLN A 429 7.24 4.89 27.19
C GLN A 429 5.81 5.06 26.67
N GLN A 430 5.64 5.03 25.35
CA GLN A 430 4.34 5.11 24.70
C GLN A 430 3.44 3.93 25.08
N LEU A 431 3.99 2.71 25.13
CA LEU A 431 3.27 1.55 25.62
C LEU A 431 2.81 1.74 27.06
N ASP A 432 3.67 2.23 27.95
CA ASP A 432 3.36 2.43 29.38
C ASP A 432 2.26 3.49 29.60
N TYR A 433 2.24 4.57 28.81
CA TYR A 433 1.25 5.66 28.95
C TYR A 433 -0.02 5.48 28.10
N GLY A 434 0.00 4.55 27.15
CA GLY A 434 -1.11 4.29 26.25
C GLY A 434 -1.01 4.98 24.89
N PHE A 435 -1.59 4.34 23.87
CA PHE A 435 -1.82 4.97 22.56
C PHE A 435 -2.96 5.99 22.69
N GLY A 436 -2.77 7.23 22.21
CA GLY A 436 -3.73 8.33 22.39
C GLY A 436 -5.12 8.06 21.80
N ASP A 437 -6.13 8.81 22.30
CA ASP A 437 -7.56 8.60 22.05
C ASP A 437 -8.05 8.91 20.62
N ARG A 438 -7.13 9.20 19.67
CA ARG A 438 -7.46 9.60 18.28
C ARG A 438 -7.69 8.41 17.35
N CYS A 439 -8.28 7.33 17.85
CA CYS A 439 -8.53 6.11 17.06
C CYS A 439 -9.83 6.26 16.27
N ARG A 440 -9.77 6.73 15.02
CA ARG A 440 -10.93 6.75 14.11
C ARG A 440 -11.08 5.47 13.27
N GLN A 441 -10.01 4.67 13.14
CA GLN A 441 -9.99 3.43 12.37
C GLN A 441 -9.75 2.20 13.26
N PRO A 442 -10.15 0.99 12.82
CA PRO A 442 -9.80 -0.25 13.51
C PRO A 442 -8.33 -0.59 13.25
N ASP A 443 -7.42 0.07 13.94
CA ASP A 443 -6.01 -0.30 13.90
C ASP A 443 -5.83 -1.67 14.57
N HIS A 444 -5.11 -2.60 13.93
CA HIS A 444 -4.77 -3.90 14.50
C HIS A 444 -3.48 -3.79 15.32
N PHE A 445 -3.55 -4.09 16.61
CA PHE A 445 -2.45 -3.83 17.56
C PHE A 445 -1.41 -4.95 17.60
N ASN A 446 -1.38 -5.83 16.60
CA ASN A 446 -0.54 -7.02 16.56
C ASN A 446 0.95 -6.74 16.77
N ALA A 447 1.43 -5.59 16.26
CA ALA A 447 2.80 -5.13 16.43
C ALA A 447 3.22 -4.97 17.90
N VAL A 448 2.27 -4.73 18.82
CA VAL A 448 2.53 -4.68 20.26
C VAL A 448 3.06 -6.02 20.78
N VAL A 449 2.46 -7.14 20.37
CA VAL A 449 2.90 -8.48 20.81
C VAL A 449 4.31 -8.77 20.30
N ASP A 450 4.56 -8.50 19.02
CA ASP A 450 5.86 -8.71 18.42
C ASP A 450 6.94 -7.90 19.15
N TRP A 451 6.63 -6.63 19.44
CA TRP A 451 7.52 -5.74 20.18
C TRP A 451 7.82 -6.25 21.60
N LEU A 452 6.80 -6.65 22.36
CA LEU A 452 6.97 -7.17 23.72
C LEU A 452 7.88 -8.39 23.75
N ILE A 453 7.71 -9.30 22.78
CA ILE A 453 8.54 -10.50 22.64
C ILE A 453 9.98 -10.12 22.29
N TRP A 454 10.16 -9.24 21.29
CA TRP A 454 11.49 -8.82 20.84
C TRP A 454 12.29 -8.09 21.94
N GLN A 455 11.63 -7.19 22.69
CA GLN A 455 12.24 -6.45 23.78
C GLN A 455 12.31 -7.24 25.10
N ASN A 456 11.78 -8.47 25.12
CA ASN A 456 11.62 -9.27 26.32
C ASN A 456 10.96 -8.47 27.48
N HIS A 457 9.96 -7.64 27.17
CA HIS A 457 9.43 -6.64 28.10
C HIS A 457 8.31 -7.20 29.00
N GLN A 458 8.57 -8.31 29.69
CA GLN A 458 7.56 -8.98 30.56
C GLN A 458 7.03 -8.07 31.69
N ALA A 459 7.88 -7.16 32.18
CA ALA A 459 7.51 -6.21 33.23
C ALA A 459 6.31 -5.33 32.86
N PHE A 460 6.07 -5.09 31.56
CA PHE A 460 4.90 -4.37 31.06
C PHE A 460 3.59 -5.06 31.45
N LEU A 461 3.47 -6.38 31.19
CA LEU A 461 2.25 -7.15 31.48
C LEU A 461 1.93 -7.20 32.98
N ASN A 462 2.96 -7.13 33.83
CA ASN A 462 2.79 -7.08 35.27
C ASN A 462 2.29 -5.71 35.75
N LYS A 463 2.77 -4.61 35.15
CA LYS A 463 2.45 -3.23 35.55
C LYS A 463 1.19 -2.64 34.91
N ILE A 464 0.83 -3.09 33.71
CA ILE A 464 -0.30 -2.55 32.95
C ILE A 464 -1.61 -2.66 33.77
N GLU A 465 -2.44 -1.62 33.79
CA GLU A 465 -3.76 -1.69 34.44
C GLU A 465 -4.73 -2.57 33.63
N TYR A 466 -5.71 -3.19 34.29
CA TYR A 466 -6.58 -4.17 33.62
C TYR A 466 -7.42 -3.54 32.51
N GLU A 467 -7.85 -2.28 32.66
CA GLU A 467 -8.64 -1.56 31.65
C GLU A 467 -7.86 -1.41 30.34
N TYR A 468 -6.58 -1.02 30.45
CA TYR A 468 -5.73 -0.85 29.28
C TYR A 468 -5.33 -2.20 28.66
N LEU A 469 -5.08 -3.22 29.50
CA LEU A 469 -4.85 -4.58 29.02
C LEU A 469 -6.06 -5.11 28.24
N GLN A 470 -7.28 -4.87 28.70
CA GLN A 470 -8.51 -5.24 28.01
C GLN A 470 -8.68 -4.49 26.67
N LEU A 471 -8.28 -3.22 26.61
CA LEU A 471 -8.27 -2.45 25.35
C LEU A 471 -7.34 -3.10 24.33
N LEU A 472 -6.11 -3.43 24.72
CA LEU A 472 -5.16 -4.15 23.88
C LEU A 472 -5.71 -5.54 23.50
N PHE A 473 -6.30 -6.26 24.46
CA PHE A 473 -6.90 -7.58 24.26
C PHE A 473 -7.92 -7.60 23.13
N ASN A 474 -8.81 -6.61 23.08
CA ASN A 474 -9.83 -6.53 22.03
C ASN A 474 -9.27 -6.13 20.67
N ARG A 475 -8.17 -5.34 20.62
CA ARG A 475 -7.60 -4.80 19.37
C ARG A 475 -6.46 -5.64 18.76
N ILE A 476 -5.91 -6.59 19.51
CA ILE A 476 -4.90 -7.55 19.03
C ILE A 476 -5.63 -8.81 18.56
N ASP A 477 -5.26 -9.34 17.39
CA ASP A 477 -5.90 -10.52 16.81
C ASP A 477 -5.70 -11.78 17.68
N ALA A 478 -6.65 -12.72 17.60
CA ALA A 478 -6.68 -13.87 18.49
C ALA A 478 -5.43 -14.75 18.39
N GLU A 479 -4.87 -14.87 17.19
CA GLU A 479 -3.65 -15.64 16.88
C GLU A 479 -2.40 -15.07 17.56
N TYR A 480 -2.34 -13.74 17.72
CA TYR A 480 -1.22 -13.08 18.39
C TYR A 480 -1.23 -13.31 19.91
N TRP A 481 -2.38 -13.62 20.50
CA TRP A 481 -2.43 -14.01 21.91
C TRP A 481 -1.80 -15.38 22.17
N GLN A 482 -1.91 -16.33 21.23
CA GLN A 482 -1.15 -17.58 21.30
C GLN A 482 0.35 -17.31 21.26
N LYS A 483 0.79 -16.45 20.32
CA LYS A 483 2.19 -16.03 20.20
C LYS A 483 2.73 -15.39 21.49
N LEU A 484 1.92 -14.55 22.14
CA LEU A 484 2.29 -13.93 23.42
C LEU A 484 2.38 -14.98 24.56
N LEU A 485 1.42 -15.90 24.65
CA LEU A 485 1.41 -16.94 25.67
C LEU A 485 2.53 -17.97 25.49
N ASP A 486 3.00 -18.18 24.27
CA ASP A 486 4.20 -18.99 23.98
C ASP A 486 5.48 -18.39 24.55
N TRP A 487 5.54 -17.06 24.62
CA TRP A 487 6.67 -16.33 25.19
C TRP A 487 6.53 -16.14 26.72
N LEU A 488 5.30 -16.06 27.24
CA LEU A 488 5.03 -15.88 28.68
C LEU A 488 5.26 -17.19 29.46
N PRO A 489 5.86 -17.16 30.67
CA PRO A 489 5.98 -18.34 31.53
C PRO A 489 4.62 -19.00 31.81
N GLN A 490 4.55 -20.34 31.69
CA GLN A 490 3.29 -21.09 31.85
C GLN A 490 2.59 -20.85 33.20
N ASN A 491 3.35 -20.61 34.27
CA ASN A 491 2.82 -20.32 35.60
C ASN A 491 2.14 -18.94 35.72
N GLU A 492 2.30 -18.06 34.72
CA GLU A 492 1.66 -16.73 34.68
C GLU A 492 0.40 -16.70 33.81
N HIS A 493 0.13 -17.75 33.02
CA HIS A 493 -1.01 -17.78 32.10
C HIS A 493 -2.36 -17.60 32.81
N VAL A 494 -2.54 -18.25 33.96
CA VAL A 494 -3.79 -18.12 34.74
C VAL A 494 -3.96 -16.70 35.27
N GLN A 495 -2.90 -16.11 35.85
CA GLN A 495 -2.92 -14.74 36.39
C GLN A 495 -3.21 -13.71 35.30
N PHE A 496 -2.69 -13.93 34.09
CA PHE A 496 -2.97 -13.10 32.93
C PHE A 496 -4.48 -13.05 32.60
N PHE A 497 -5.15 -14.21 32.53
CA PHE A 497 -6.59 -14.28 32.28
C PHE A 497 -7.41 -13.78 33.47
N GLU A 498 -6.98 -14.00 34.72
CA GLU A 498 -7.62 -13.41 35.91
C GLU A 498 -7.65 -11.89 35.83
N LYS A 499 -6.52 -11.27 35.44
CA LYS A 499 -6.41 -9.82 35.25
C LYS A 499 -7.33 -9.32 34.13
N ILE A 500 -7.33 -9.97 32.97
CA ILE A 500 -8.22 -9.61 31.84
C ILE A 500 -9.69 -9.76 32.21
N THR A 501 -10.04 -10.73 33.06
CA THR A 501 -11.43 -11.04 33.42
C THR A 501 -11.91 -10.35 34.70
N THR A 502 -11.19 -9.32 35.17
CA THR A 502 -11.56 -8.48 36.32
C THR A 502 -12.98 -7.92 36.16
N GLU A 503 -13.24 -7.27 35.02
CA GLU A 503 -14.58 -6.90 34.56
C GLU A 503 -14.90 -7.55 33.21
N ILE A 504 -16.18 -7.85 32.95
CA ILE A 504 -16.61 -8.54 31.73
C ILE A 504 -17.71 -7.73 31.05
N TYR A 505 -17.55 -7.51 29.74
CA TYR A 505 -18.54 -6.90 28.84
C TYR A 505 -18.64 -7.72 27.54
N PRO A 506 -19.69 -7.53 26.72
CA PRO A 506 -19.98 -8.43 25.61
C PRO A 506 -18.83 -8.61 24.61
N SER A 507 -18.19 -7.53 24.15
CA SER A 507 -17.09 -7.63 23.17
C SER A 507 -15.86 -8.35 23.73
N LEU A 508 -15.54 -8.18 25.01
CA LEU A 508 -14.46 -8.93 25.66
C LEU A 508 -14.78 -10.42 25.74
N LEU A 509 -16.02 -10.79 26.07
CA LEU A 509 -16.45 -12.19 26.06
C LEU A 509 -16.31 -12.82 24.67
N GLU A 510 -16.72 -12.12 23.62
CA GLU A 510 -16.55 -12.59 22.24
C GLU A 510 -15.08 -12.79 21.88
N LYS A 511 -14.21 -11.87 22.33
CA LYS A 511 -12.77 -11.97 22.10
C LYS A 511 -12.15 -13.15 22.85
N LEU A 512 -12.56 -13.39 24.10
CA LEU A 512 -12.12 -14.55 24.88
C LEU A 512 -12.47 -15.85 24.18
N LEU A 513 -13.70 -15.99 23.65
CA LEU A 513 -14.10 -17.17 22.88
C LEU A 513 -13.20 -17.40 21.65
N ALA A 514 -12.87 -16.32 20.93
CA ALA A 514 -11.96 -16.40 19.79
C ALA A 514 -10.55 -16.88 20.20
N VAL A 515 -9.98 -16.30 21.26
CA VAL A 515 -8.66 -16.69 21.79
C VAL A 515 -8.68 -18.14 22.28
N PHE A 516 -9.71 -18.56 23.01
CA PHE A 516 -9.83 -19.95 23.47
C PHE A 516 -9.89 -20.94 22.30
N CYS A 517 -10.59 -20.61 21.21
CA CYS A 517 -10.58 -21.43 20.00
C CYS A 517 -9.20 -21.55 19.36
N VAL A 518 -8.42 -20.46 19.30
CA VAL A 518 -7.05 -20.49 18.79
C VAL A 518 -6.19 -21.41 19.67
N LEU A 519 -6.22 -21.21 20.99
CA LEU A 519 -5.41 -22.00 21.93
C LEU A 519 -5.80 -23.47 21.97
N LEU A 520 -7.08 -23.80 21.76
CA LEU A 520 -7.58 -25.18 21.71
C LEU A 520 -6.90 -26.03 20.63
N SER A 521 -6.37 -25.40 19.57
CA SER A 521 -5.65 -26.09 18.50
C SER A 521 -4.30 -26.67 18.96
N ASP A 522 -3.78 -26.25 20.11
CA ASP A 522 -2.51 -26.72 20.66
C ASP A 522 -2.69 -27.35 22.05
N THR A 523 -2.37 -28.65 22.13
CA THR A 523 -2.55 -29.48 23.33
C THR A 523 -1.83 -28.96 24.58
N LYS A 524 -0.79 -28.13 24.44
CA LYS A 524 -0.07 -27.56 25.59
C LYS A 524 -0.94 -26.62 26.44
N TYR A 525 -2.01 -26.05 25.87
CA TYR A 525 -2.94 -25.18 26.59
C TYR A 525 -4.17 -25.92 27.14
N ALA A 526 -4.25 -27.25 27.02
CA ALA A 526 -5.45 -28.01 27.39
C ALA A 526 -5.89 -27.76 28.85
N GLU A 527 -4.95 -27.72 29.80
CA GLU A 527 -5.24 -27.42 31.21
C GLU A 527 -5.76 -25.99 31.41
N LEU A 528 -5.09 -25.01 30.80
CA LEU A 528 -5.51 -23.60 30.85
C LEU A 528 -6.91 -23.41 30.28
N ILE A 529 -7.19 -24.02 29.13
CA ILE A 529 -8.51 -23.96 28.50
C ILE A 529 -9.56 -24.62 29.37
N GLN A 530 -9.27 -25.75 30.01
CA GLN A 530 -10.20 -26.37 30.94
C GLN A 530 -10.55 -25.43 32.11
N ILE A 531 -9.55 -24.76 32.71
CA ILE A 531 -9.76 -23.77 33.77
C ILE A 531 -10.65 -22.62 33.29
N GLN A 532 -10.31 -22.02 32.14
CA GLN A 532 -11.08 -20.91 31.58
C GLN A 532 -12.51 -21.32 31.23
N MET A 533 -12.70 -22.57 30.81
CA MET A 533 -14.02 -23.11 30.49
C MET A 533 -14.88 -23.30 31.73
N ASP A 534 -14.31 -23.75 32.83
CA ASP A 534 -15.01 -23.85 34.12
C ASP A 534 -15.43 -22.45 34.65
N LEU A 535 -14.69 -21.39 34.30
CA LEU A 535 -14.99 -20.00 34.67
C LEU A 535 -15.98 -19.29 33.73
N LEU A 536 -16.17 -19.77 32.49
CA LEU A 536 -17.04 -19.11 31.51
C LEU A 536 -18.47 -18.81 32.01
N PRO A 537 -19.16 -19.72 32.74
CA PRO A 537 -20.49 -19.43 33.28
C PRO A 537 -20.49 -18.25 34.27
N MET A 538 -19.40 -18.08 35.03
CA MET A 538 -19.23 -16.94 35.92
C MET A 538 -19.00 -15.64 35.12
N TYR A 539 -18.19 -15.69 34.05
CA TYR A 539 -17.99 -14.53 33.18
C TYR A 539 -19.31 -14.05 32.58
N TRP A 540 -20.14 -14.98 32.12
CA TRP A 540 -21.47 -14.66 31.61
C TRP A 540 -22.37 -14.04 32.68
N ALA A 541 -22.38 -14.58 33.90
CA ALA A 541 -23.21 -14.08 35.00
C ALA A 541 -22.85 -12.65 35.45
N LYS A 542 -21.59 -12.23 35.21
CA LYS A 542 -21.08 -10.88 35.53
C LYS A 542 -21.46 -9.81 34.48
N LEU A 543 -21.96 -10.20 33.31
CA LEU A 543 -22.29 -9.24 32.25
C LEU A 543 -23.40 -8.25 32.71
N PRO A 544 -23.31 -6.96 32.31
CA PRO A 544 -24.32 -5.96 32.66
C PRO A 544 -25.71 -6.37 32.16
N ARG A 545 -26.72 -6.36 33.04
CA ARG A 545 -28.11 -6.76 32.70
C ARG A 545 -28.92 -5.66 31.99
N SER A 546 -28.28 -4.81 31.21
CA SER A 546 -28.94 -3.73 30.46
C SER A 546 -29.35 -4.18 29.05
N GLY A 547 -30.08 -5.30 28.95
CA GLY A 547 -30.55 -5.87 27.68
C GLY A 547 -30.17 -7.34 27.47
N SER A 548 -30.54 -7.89 26.31
CA SER A 548 -30.19 -9.25 25.89
C SER A 548 -28.72 -9.33 25.48
N ILE A 549 -27.94 -10.22 26.09
CA ILE A 549 -26.56 -10.51 25.67
C ILE A 549 -26.63 -11.31 24.36
N GLN A 550 -26.33 -10.66 23.25
CA GLN A 550 -26.41 -11.22 21.91
C GLN A 550 -25.01 -11.33 21.32
N LEU A 551 -24.55 -12.56 21.12
CA LEU A 551 -23.24 -12.83 20.53
C LEU A 551 -23.26 -12.57 19.03
N SER A 552 -22.16 -12.04 18.50
CA SER A 552 -21.94 -11.96 17.07
C SER A 552 -21.90 -13.34 16.40
N SER A 553 -22.05 -13.33 15.08
CA SER A 553 -21.98 -14.54 14.26
C SER A 553 -20.69 -15.34 14.47
N SER A 554 -19.54 -14.66 14.55
CA SER A 554 -18.23 -15.30 14.77
C SER A 554 -18.10 -15.85 16.18
N ALA A 555 -18.55 -15.11 17.20
CA ALA A 555 -18.55 -15.58 18.58
C ALA A 555 -19.40 -16.84 18.79
N LEU A 556 -20.55 -16.96 18.10
CA LEU A 556 -21.34 -18.19 18.08
C LEU A 556 -20.55 -19.37 17.49
N THR A 557 -19.86 -19.16 16.36
CA THR A 557 -19.00 -20.19 15.76
C THR A 557 -17.92 -20.66 16.74
N HIS A 558 -17.25 -19.74 17.43
CA HIS A 558 -16.25 -20.06 18.44
C HIS A 558 -16.85 -20.86 19.61
N LEU A 559 -17.97 -20.41 20.17
CA LEU A 559 -18.66 -21.11 21.25
C LEU A 559 -19.02 -22.55 20.87
N PHE A 560 -19.57 -22.76 19.66
CA PHE A 560 -19.94 -24.10 19.19
C PHE A 560 -18.73 -25.00 18.94
N ALA A 561 -17.60 -24.43 18.49
CA ALA A 561 -16.36 -25.18 18.33
C ALA A 561 -15.81 -25.64 19.69
N LEU A 562 -15.83 -24.77 20.70
CA LEU A 562 -15.41 -25.10 22.08
C LEU A 562 -16.30 -26.19 22.69
N ASP A 563 -17.61 -26.03 22.61
CA ASP A 563 -18.59 -27.00 23.12
C ASP A 563 -18.43 -28.39 22.45
N ALA A 564 -18.26 -28.43 21.13
CA ALA A 564 -18.10 -29.69 20.40
C ALA A 564 -16.81 -30.44 20.79
N GLN A 565 -15.70 -29.73 20.99
CA GLN A 565 -14.40 -30.35 21.24
C GLN A 565 -14.19 -30.70 22.71
N LEU A 566 -14.62 -29.84 23.64
CA LEU A 566 -14.38 -30.03 25.07
C LEU A 566 -15.49 -30.82 25.76
N SER A 567 -16.67 -30.95 25.13
CA SER A 567 -17.80 -31.73 25.65
C SER A 567 -18.14 -31.42 27.12
N PRO A 568 -18.45 -30.15 27.47
CA PRO A 568 -18.68 -29.73 28.84
C PRO A 568 -19.81 -30.51 29.53
N ASN A 569 -19.82 -30.47 30.87
CA ASN A 569 -20.83 -31.16 31.66
C ASN A 569 -22.23 -30.51 31.52
N GLN A 570 -23.26 -31.25 31.93
CA GLN A 570 -24.65 -30.81 31.75
C GLN A 570 -24.98 -29.50 32.48
N ALA A 571 -24.45 -29.30 33.70
CA ALA A 571 -24.71 -28.09 34.48
C ALA A 571 -24.16 -26.85 33.79
N TRP A 572 -22.98 -26.97 33.17
CA TRP A 572 -22.37 -25.90 32.38
C TRP A 572 -23.22 -25.56 31.16
N ILE A 573 -23.64 -26.58 30.39
CA ILE A 573 -24.48 -26.42 29.19
C ILE A 573 -25.79 -25.74 29.55
N ASP A 574 -26.42 -26.16 30.66
CA ASP A 574 -27.68 -25.60 31.13
C ASP A 574 -27.54 -24.13 31.51
N CYS A 575 -26.45 -23.77 32.20
CA CYS A 575 -26.17 -22.39 32.58
C CYS A 575 -26.00 -21.47 31.35
N ILE A 576 -25.11 -21.83 30.42
CA ILE A 576 -24.81 -21.00 29.25
C ILE A 576 -26.03 -20.90 28.31
N SER A 577 -26.67 -22.03 28.00
CA SER A 577 -27.86 -22.04 27.14
C SER A 577 -29.00 -21.20 27.73
N GLN A 578 -29.25 -21.32 29.04
CA GLN A 578 -30.27 -20.50 29.71
C GLN A 578 -29.93 -19.02 29.64
N ALA A 579 -28.67 -18.67 29.86
CA ALA A 579 -28.23 -17.28 29.81
C ALA A 579 -28.34 -16.68 28.40
N MET A 580 -28.09 -17.47 27.35
CA MET A 580 -28.29 -17.07 25.94
C MET A 580 -29.77 -16.94 25.56
N ILE A 581 -30.62 -17.81 26.07
CA ILE A 581 -32.07 -17.82 25.76
C ILE A 581 -32.80 -16.66 26.45
N THR A 582 -32.28 -16.21 27.58
CA THR A 582 -32.90 -15.16 28.39
C THR A 582 -32.86 -13.82 27.63
N HIS A 583 -34.03 -13.33 27.23
CA HIS A 583 -34.27 -12.10 26.46
C HIS A 583 -33.93 -12.14 24.95
N LEU A 584 -33.92 -13.31 24.29
CA LEU A 584 -33.76 -13.33 22.83
C LEU A 584 -34.88 -12.54 22.12
N ASP A 585 -34.49 -11.63 21.24
CA ASP A 585 -35.43 -10.94 20.36
C ASP A 585 -35.59 -11.66 19.02
N TRP A 586 -36.75 -11.43 18.39
CA TRP A 586 -37.13 -12.06 17.13
C TRP A 586 -36.13 -11.77 15.99
N LYS A 587 -35.61 -10.54 15.92
CA LYS A 587 -34.67 -10.09 14.89
C LYS A 587 -33.34 -10.84 15.02
N TYR A 588 -32.80 -10.96 16.22
CA TYR A 588 -31.56 -11.71 16.46
C TYR A 588 -31.70 -13.20 16.13
N ILE A 589 -32.83 -13.83 16.49
CA ILE A 589 -33.12 -15.23 16.13
C ILE A 589 -33.08 -15.41 14.60
N HIS A 590 -33.72 -14.51 13.86
CA HIS A 590 -33.85 -14.61 12.39
C HIS A 590 -32.58 -14.22 11.64
N GLN A 591 -31.87 -13.21 12.11
CA GLN A 591 -30.76 -12.61 11.36
C GLN A 591 -29.40 -13.18 11.76
N THR A 592 -29.25 -13.69 12.99
CA THR A 592 -27.96 -14.13 13.52
C THR A 592 -28.00 -15.58 14.00
N LEU A 593 -28.81 -15.89 15.02
CA LEU A 593 -28.71 -17.18 15.73
C LEU A 593 -29.06 -18.38 14.85
N VAL A 594 -30.25 -18.43 14.25
CA VAL A 594 -30.65 -19.57 13.42
C VAL A 594 -29.79 -19.70 12.16
N PRO A 595 -29.50 -18.61 11.41
CA PRO A 595 -28.55 -18.70 10.30
C PRO A 595 -27.21 -19.33 10.70
N GLN A 596 -26.65 -18.98 11.86
CA GLN A 596 -25.41 -19.61 12.33
C GLN A 596 -25.58 -21.06 12.77
N LEU A 597 -26.66 -21.41 13.47
CA LEU A 597 -26.97 -22.80 13.81
C LEU A 597 -27.12 -23.68 12.55
N LEU A 598 -27.69 -23.14 11.48
CA LEU A 598 -27.85 -23.80 10.19
C LEU A 598 -26.55 -23.84 9.37
N LYS A 599 -25.65 -22.86 9.51
CA LYS A 599 -24.36 -22.85 8.80
C LYS A 599 -23.31 -23.74 9.48
N ASN A 600 -23.30 -23.77 10.81
CA ASN A 600 -22.22 -24.42 11.55
C ASN A 600 -22.16 -25.94 11.34
N GLN A 601 -20.95 -26.46 11.27
CA GLN A 601 -20.66 -27.90 11.11
C GLN A 601 -20.36 -28.59 12.45
N SER A 602 -19.79 -27.86 13.41
CA SER A 602 -19.50 -28.38 14.76
C SER A 602 -20.80 -28.45 15.57
N ILE A 603 -21.27 -29.66 15.81
CA ILE A 603 -22.52 -29.93 16.55
C ILE A 603 -22.14 -30.40 17.95
N GLY A 604 -22.12 -29.46 18.90
CA GLY A 604 -22.02 -29.73 20.33
C GLY A 604 -23.38 -29.74 21.03
N LYS A 605 -23.39 -29.88 22.35
CA LYS A 605 -24.63 -29.97 23.15
C LYS A 605 -25.34 -28.62 23.31
N ILE A 606 -24.62 -27.50 23.38
CA ILE A 606 -25.20 -26.15 23.33
C ILE A 606 -25.86 -25.93 21.97
N HIS A 607 -25.16 -26.26 20.87
CA HIS A 607 -25.70 -26.12 19.52
C HIS A 607 -27.06 -26.82 19.40
N ALA A 608 -27.12 -28.09 19.83
CA ALA A 608 -28.35 -28.87 19.82
C ALA A 608 -29.46 -28.25 20.69
N LYS A 609 -29.13 -27.77 21.90
CA LYS A 609 -30.11 -27.18 22.81
C LYS A 609 -30.67 -25.85 22.31
N LEU A 610 -29.84 -25.00 21.70
CA LEU A 610 -30.28 -23.76 21.07
C LEU A 610 -31.11 -24.02 19.81
N MET A 611 -30.75 -25.04 19.04
CA MET A 611 -31.54 -25.47 17.87
C MET A 611 -32.94 -25.91 18.29
N ASP A 612 -33.05 -26.76 19.31
CA ASP A 612 -34.34 -27.21 19.86
C ASP A 612 -35.17 -26.04 20.39
N TYR A 613 -34.56 -25.12 21.15
CA TYR A 613 -35.23 -23.90 21.59
C TYR A 613 -35.76 -23.08 20.42
N CYS A 614 -34.94 -22.80 19.39
CA CYS A 614 -35.35 -22.02 18.24
C CYS A 614 -36.48 -22.71 17.47
N GLN A 615 -36.42 -24.04 17.33
CA GLN A 615 -37.49 -24.81 16.72
C GLN A 615 -38.81 -24.68 17.49
N GLN A 616 -38.78 -24.84 18.82
CA GLN A 616 -39.96 -24.71 19.68
C GLN A 616 -40.53 -23.28 19.66
N TYR A 617 -39.66 -22.27 19.76
CA TYR A 617 -40.03 -20.86 19.69
C TYR A 617 -40.74 -20.52 18.37
N LEU A 618 -40.15 -20.92 17.23
CA LEU A 618 -40.75 -20.69 15.92
C LEU A 618 -42.03 -21.51 15.73
N GLN A 619 -42.09 -22.75 16.21
CA GLN A 619 -43.29 -23.58 16.14
C GLN A 619 -44.47 -22.92 16.87
N GLN A 620 -44.27 -22.44 18.10
CA GLN A 620 -45.32 -21.75 18.87
C GLN A 620 -45.86 -20.51 18.13
N ARG A 621 -44.99 -19.77 17.44
CA ARG A 621 -45.38 -18.61 16.63
C ARG A 621 -46.12 -19.00 15.36
N VAL A 622 -45.65 -20.04 14.68
CA VAL A 622 -46.26 -20.57 13.44
C VAL A 622 -47.66 -21.12 13.70
N ASP A 623 -47.87 -21.76 14.86
CA ASP A 623 -49.16 -22.32 15.28
C ASP A 623 -50.24 -21.25 15.55
N GLN A 624 -49.84 -19.97 15.59
CA GLN A 624 -50.71 -18.81 15.83
C GLN A 624 -50.65 -17.83 14.64
N PRO A 625 -51.22 -18.19 13.46
CA PRO A 625 -51.20 -17.29 12.31
C PRO A 625 -51.94 -15.99 12.61
N PRO A 626 -51.38 -14.82 12.23
CA PRO A 626 -52.05 -13.55 12.41
C PRO A 626 -53.37 -13.56 11.64
N GLN A 627 -54.41 -13.03 12.28
CA GLN A 627 -55.74 -12.96 11.69
C GLN A 627 -55.97 -11.58 11.08
N PRO A 628 -56.58 -11.49 9.89
CA PRO A 628 -56.98 -10.19 9.35
C PRO A 628 -57.97 -9.52 10.30
N PRO A 629 -57.99 -8.17 10.37
CA PRO A 629 -59.00 -7.46 11.12
C PRO A 629 -60.40 -7.89 10.68
N LYS A 630 -61.28 -8.19 11.65
CA LYS A 630 -62.65 -8.66 11.37
C LYS A 630 -63.53 -7.60 10.70
N ASP A 631 -63.18 -6.34 10.92
CA ASP A 631 -63.89 -5.16 10.45
C ASP A 631 -62.91 -3.97 10.29
N TRP A 632 -63.45 -2.77 10.08
CA TRP A 632 -62.66 -1.55 9.96
C TRP A 632 -62.32 -0.89 11.30
N GLN A 633 -62.53 -1.52 12.46
CA GLN A 633 -62.09 -0.93 13.73
C GLN A 633 -60.57 -0.97 13.84
N ARG A 634 -59.96 0.11 14.31
CA ARG A 634 -58.52 0.21 14.56
C ARG A 634 -58.28 0.74 15.96
N ALA A 635 -57.31 0.15 16.65
CA ALA A 635 -56.90 0.62 17.96
C ALA A 635 -56.34 2.04 17.85
N LEU A 636 -56.69 2.87 18.83
CA LEU A 636 -56.04 4.18 18.98
C LEU A 636 -54.59 3.97 19.43
N PRO A 637 -53.64 4.79 18.96
CA PRO A 637 -52.26 4.69 19.40
C PRO A 637 -52.12 4.99 20.89
N ASP A 638 -51.33 4.19 21.59
CA ASP A 638 -50.98 4.43 22.99
C ASP A 638 -49.83 5.46 23.05
N THR A 639 -50.18 6.74 22.99
CA THR A 639 -49.23 7.86 23.00
C THR A 639 -49.78 9.08 23.73
N GLN A 640 -48.91 9.78 24.44
CA GLN A 640 -49.23 11.07 25.09
C GLN A 640 -49.10 12.26 24.13
N ASN A 641 -48.60 12.04 22.90
CA ASN A 641 -48.42 13.09 21.91
C ASN A 641 -49.69 13.24 21.04
N ASN A 642 -50.04 14.48 20.68
CA ASN A 642 -51.16 14.80 19.80
C ASN A 642 -52.52 14.24 20.25
N VAL A 643 -52.75 14.15 21.57
CA VAL A 643 -53.98 13.57 22.17
C VAL A 643 -55.26 14.13 21.56
N GLN A 644 -55.29 15.44 21.27
CA GLN A 644 -56.45 16.09 20.66
C GLN A 644 -56.77 15.57 19.25
N VAL A 645 -55.75 15.21 18.46
CA VAL A 645 -55.94 14.60 17.13
C VAL A 645 -56.51 13.20 17.27
N TRP A 646 -55.98 12.39 18.21
CA TRP A 646 -56.46 11.03 18.43
C TRP A 646 -57.86 10.97 19.03
N GLN A 647 -58.21 11.93 19.89
CA GLN A 647 -59.59 12.11 20.38
C GLN A 647 -60.55 12.48 19.25
N MET A 648 -60.13 13.37 18.34
CA MET A 648 -60.95 13.74 17.17
C MET A 648 -61.18 12.56 16.23
N LEU A 649 -60.17 11.71 16.05
CA LEU A 649 -60.26 10.51 15.21
C LEU A 649 -60.85 9.30 15.94
N ALA A 650 -61.21 9.40 17.23
CA ALA A 650 -61.61 8.25 18.05
C ALA A 650 -62.82 7.53 17.48
N ASP A 651 -63.89 8.26 17.16
CA ASP A 651 -65.13 7.69 16.61
C ASP A 651 -64.87 7.05 15.24
N PHE A 652 -64.09 7.73 14.38
CA PHE A 652 -63.66 7.17 13.11
C PHE A 652 -62.90 5.87 13.33
N MET A 653 -61.88 5.85 14.19
CA MET A 653 -61.05 4.66 14.46
C MET A 653 -61.87 3.48 15.02
N GLN A 654 -62.86 3.74 15.87
CA GLN A 654 -63.73 2.72 16.48
C GLN A 654 -64.90 2.29 15.58
N SER A 655 -65.14 2.95 14.45
CA SER A 655 -66.19 2.53 13.52
C SER A 655 -65.83 1.24 12.79
N ALA A 656 -66.74 0.25 12.83
CA ALA A 656 -66.59 -1.03 12.16
C ALA A 656 -66.79 -0.97 10.64
N THR A 657 -67.37 0.11 10.13
CA THR A 657 -67.79 0.23 8.71
C THR A 657 -67.18 1.42 7.99
N GLU A 658 -66.73 2.45 8.71
CA GLU A 658 -66.11 3.61 8.09
C GLU A 658 -64.65 3.33 7.73
N GLU A 659 -64.35 3.40 6.43
CA GLU A 659 -63.01 3.17 5.88
C GLU A 659 -62.24 4.48 5.67
N ILE A 660 -62.99 5.55 5.38
CA ILE A 660 -62.48 6.85 4.92
C ILE A 660 -63.01 7.95 5.84
N PHE A 661 -62.12 8.87 6.21
CA PHE A 661 -62.47 10.11 6.91
C PHE A 661 -61.93 11.32 6.15
N ASP A 662 -62.83 12.13 5.63
CA ASP A 662 -62.49 13.33 4.87
C ASP A 662 -62.38 14.55 5.81
N TYR A 663 -61.16 14.98 6.09
CA TYR A 663 -60.87 16.12 6.95
C TYR A 663 -60.62 17.40 6.15
N ARG A 664 -61.68 18.14 5.85
CA ARG A 664 -61.63 19.36 5.03
C ARG A 664 -61.37 20.60 5.88
N LYS A 665 -60.11 21.04 5.95
CA LYS A 665 -59.64 22.16 6.78
C LYS A 665 -58.49 22.94 6.13
N ASN A 666 -58.15 24.09 6.72
CA ASN A 666 -57.01 24.89 6.28
C ASN A 666 -55.68 24.10 6.41
N GLN A 667 -54.61 24.61 5.80
CA GLN A 667 -53.33 23.89 5.75
C GLN A 667 -52.74 23.62 7.14
N ALA A 668 -52.79 24.59 8.06
CA ALA A 668 -52.22 24.44 9.40
C ALA A 668 -52.88 23.28 10.18
N GLU A 669 -54.21 23.20 10.15
CA GLU A 669 -54.94 22.11 10.81
C GLU A 669 -54.67 20.75 10.16
N ARG A 670 -54.54 20.67 8.83
CA ARG A 670 -54.21 19.40 8.15
C ARG A 670 -52.79 18.94 8.46
N THR A 671 -51.82 19.86 8.49
CA THR A 671 -50.42 19.54 8.83
C THR A 671 -50.28 19.00 10.25
N LEU A 672 -51.07 19.47 11.21
CA LEU A 672 -51.10 18.90 12.56
C LEU A 672 -51.51 17.42 12.56
N VAL A 673 -52.55 17.07 11.80
CA VAL A 673 -53.03 15.68 11.67
C VAL A 673 -52.03 14.81 10.91
N GLU A 674 -51.46 15.32 9.81
CA GLU A 674 -50.42 14.62 9.04
C GLU A 674 -49.19 14.30 9.90
N ASN A 675 -48.73 15.26 10.71
CA ASN A 675 -47.58 15.07 11.60
C ASN A 675 -47.89 14.08 12.74
N ALA A 676 -49.10 14.10 13.30
CA ALA A 676 -49.49 13.14 14.32
C ALA A 676 -49.45 11.70 13.79
N ILE A 677 -49.97 11.48 12.57
CA ILE A 677 -50.00 10.18 11.91
C ILE A 677 -48.60 9.72 11.49
N ARG A 678 -47.78 10.59 10.86
CA ARG A 678 -46.42 10.23 10.42
C ARG A 678 -45.50 9.80 11.56
N ASN A 679 -45.66 10.40 12.75
CA ASN A 679 -44.78 10.19 13.89
C ASN A 679 -45.29 9.09 14.85
N THR A 680 -46.34 8.36 14.47
CA THR A 680 -46.96 7.34 15.32
C THR A 680 -47.20 6.06 14.54
N THR A 681 -46.90 4.90 15.13
CA THR A 681 -47.26 3.61 14.50
C THR A 681 -48.77 3.42 14.59
N VAL A 682 -49.48 3.62 13.48
CA VAL A 682 -50.95 3.51 13.38
C VAL A 682 -51.36 2.99 12.00
N ASP A 683 -52.48 2.28 11.93
CA ASP A 683 -53.03 1.73 10.68
C ASP A 683 -53.84 2.78 9.89
N LEU A 684 -53.21 3.90 9.56
CA LEU A 684 -53.78 4.97 8.75
C LEU A 684 -52.88 5.34 7.58
N ALA A 685 -53.48 5.53 6.41
CA ALA A 685 -52.88 6.18 5.25
C ALA A 685 -53.54 7.55 5.04
N MET A 686 -52.81 8.46 4.38
CA MET A 686 -53.24 9.84 4.20
C MET A 686 -52.99 10.31 2.77
N GLU A 687 -53.97 11.02 2.22
CA GLU A 687 -53.91 11.60 0.88
C GLU A 687 -54.51 13.02 0.91
N THR A 688 -53.82 14.01 0.36
CA THR A 688 -54.39 15.37 0.24
C THR A 688 -55.09 15.53 -1.11
N ILE A 689 -56.42 15.72 -1.08
CA ILE A 689 -57.24 16.02 -2.25
C ILE A 689 -57.27 17.53 -2.47
N ARG A 690 -56.67 17.98 -3.58
CA ARG A 690 -56.57 19.41 -3.96
C ARG A 690 -57.73 19.85 -4.86
N LYS A 691 -58.97 19.62 -4.42
CA LYS A 691 -60.20 20.00 -5.15
C LYS A 691 -61.05 20.96 -4.31
N GLY A 692 -60.98 22.25 -4.63
CA GLY A 692 -61.66 23.34 -3.91
C GLY A 692 -60.90 23.80 -2.65
N SER A 693 -61.14 25.03 -2.20
CA SER A 693 -60.55 25.58 -0.95
C SER A 693 -61.61 25.62 0.16
N PRO A 694 -61.28 25.28 1.42
CA PRO A 694 -60.04 24.62 1.84
C PRO A 694 -59.92 23.18 1.31
N HIS A 695 -58.68 22.70 1.13
CA HIS A 695 -58.37 21.32 0.67
C HIS A 695 -58.81 20.26 1.68
N THR A 696 -58.92 19.00 1.25
CA THR A 696 -59.31 17.87 2.11
C THR A 696 -58.14 16.94 2.35
N LEU A 697 -57.87 16.59 3.61
CA LEU A 697 -56.99 15.48 3.98
C LEU A 697 -57.86 14.23 4.13
N LYS A 698 -57.76 13.31 3.17
CA LYS A 698 -58.44 12.03 3.20
C LYS A 698 -57.61 11.04 4.01
N LEU A 699 -58.16 10.57 5.11
CA LEU A 699 -57.57 9.52 5.94
C LEU A 699 -58.24 8.19 5.58
N MET A 700 -57.44 7.14 5.43
CA MET A 700 -57.89 5.80 5.05
C MET A 700 -57.38 4.81 6.07
N LYS A 701 -58.25 3.99 6.65
CA LYS A 701 -57.80 2.89 7.50
C LYS A 701 -57.11 1.84 6.67
N THR A 702 -55.99 1.33 7.17
CA THR A 702 -55.21 0.28 6.50
C THR A 702 -55.21 -0.98 7.33
N GLN A 703 -54.48 -2.00 6.89
CA GLN A 703 -54.20 -3.20 7.68
C GLN A 703 -52.68 -3.37 7.88
N ALA A 704 -51.93 -2.26 7.89
CA ALA A 704 -50.46 -2.27 7.85
C ALA A 704 -49.83 -3.06 9.01
N SER A 705 -50.41 -3.01 10.21
CA SER A 705 -49.97 -3.80 11.36
C SER A 705 -50.20 -5.30 11.16
N TYR A 706 -51.36 -5.69 10.61
CA TYR A 706 -51.64 -7.08 10.24
C TYR A 706 -50.67 -7.57 9.15
N GLU A 707 -50.46 -6.80 8.09
CA GLU A 707 -49.52 -7.15 7.01
C GLU A 707 -48.08 -7.31 7.52
N ARG A 708 -47.65 -6.48 8.48
CA ARG A 708 -46.35 -6.62 9.14
C ARG A 708 -46.27 -7.90 9.97
N LEU A 709 -47.31 -8.23 10.73
CA LEU A 709 -47.37 -9.48 11.49
C LEU A 709 -47.39 -10.70 10.56
N LEU A 710 -48.12 -10.61 9.43
CA LEU A 710 -48.17 -11.65 8.41
C LEU A 710 -46.78 -11.87 7.79
N ARG A 711 -46.07 -10.81 7.39
CA ARG A 711 -44.70 -10.92 6.90
C ARG A 711 -43.74 -11.55 7.91
N ASN A 712 -43.86 -11.18 9.19
CA ASN A 712 -43.04 -11.79 10.25
C ASN A 712 -43.38 -13.28 10.44
N TRP A 713 -44.67 -13.64 10.39
CA TRP A 713 -45.12 -15.03 10.48
C TRP A 713 -44.68 -15.85 9.26
N GLU A 714 -44.72 -15.29 8.04
CA GLU A 714 -44.19 -15.94 6.83
C GLU A 714 -42.69 -16.23 6.96
N GLN A 715 -41.93 -15.31 7.56
CA GLN A 715 -40.52 -15.54 7.88
C GLN A 715 -40.34 -16.63 8.96
N ASP A 716 -41.17 -16.63 10.01
CA ASP A 716 -41.17 -17.68 11.02
C ASP A 716 -41.40 -19.08 10.37
N VAL A 717 -42.39 -19.18 9.47
CA VAL A 717 -42.70 -20.42 8.70
C VAL A 717 -41.52 -20.84 7.84
N TRP A 718 -40.94 -19.91 7.09
CA TRP A 718 -39.81 -20.19 6.22
C TRP A 718 -38.60 -20.70 7.01
N LEU A 719 -38.28 -20.03 8.11
CA LEU A 719 -37.12 -20.36 8.94
C LEU A 719 -37.32 -21.70 9.67
N LEU A 720 -38.53 -21.98 10.18
CA LEU A 720 -38.88 -23.27 10.80
C LEU A 720 -38.75 -24.44 9.81
N ARG A 721 -39.18 -24.25 8.55
CA ARG A 721 -39.00 -25.25 7.49
C ARG A 721 -37.52 -25.55 7.24
N LYS A 722 -36.66 -24.53 7.24
CA LYS A 722 -35.22 -24.69 7.09
C LYS A 722 -34.61 -25.50 8.25
N ILE A 723 -34.97 -25.19 9.49
CA ILE A 723 -34.54 -25.96 10.66
C ILE A 723 -34.93 -27.44 10.52
N LYS A 724 -36.22 -27.71 10.28
CA LYS A 724 -36.72 -29.10 10.14
C LYS A 724 -36.03 -29.87 9.03
N SER A 725 -35.74 -29.23 7.89
CA SER A 725 -35.04 -29.88 6.77
C SER A 725 -33.59 -30.29 7.11
N LYS A 726 -32.91 -29.50 7.95
CA LYS A 726 -31.54 -29.83 8.40
C LYS A 726 -31.54 -30.94 9.45
N SER A 727 -32.56 -31.04 10.31
CA SER A 727 -32.68 -32.12 11.30
C SER A 727 -33.01 -33.49 10.70
N THR A 728 -33.51 -33.52 9.45
CA THR A 728 -33.81 -34.76 8.71
C THR A 728 -32.69 -35.22 7.76
N SER A 729 -31.60 -34.45 7.66
CA SER A 729 -30.40 -34.75 6.87
C SER A 729 -29.27 -35.12 7.81
#